data_AF-A0A498MNL8-F1
#
_entry.id   AF-A0A498MNL8-F1
#
_cell.length_a   1.000
_cell.length_b   1.000
_cell.length_c   1.000
_cell.angle_alpha   90.00
_cell.angle_beta   90.00
_cell.angle_gamma   90.00
#
_symmetry.space_group_name_H-M   'P 1'
#
loop_
_entity.id
_entity.type
_entity.pdbx_description
1 polymer ?
#
loop_
_entity_poly.entity_id
_entity_poly.type
_entity_poly.pdbx_seq_one_letter_code
_entity_poly.pdbx_strand_id
1 'polypeptide(L)'
;MVLLRSVGLLALLVSVQCLNREQLFDYGIEFGDKILESGTDSVKELELEQTLLFFKGKFDKIYVNTNGFISVTEPTDESEYLGKMPASFGMIAAFLGDLDTTDGAGHVYFRQDKSPEVLRRAAEHISQAFPSDDGIEPTHAIIVTWENVLPQGEHGRGDGYEFSRNTFQLVVANLETASYAILLYPEEKMQFGSTLIDDQDQPVEVGFNEGKVAGWFGWATTQGSYYRITQDEESVSALAQETNSGRPGIWVYQIGKLFFTSIIPGEVTQVTESTEGTKVTEGTEVMKVTEVTDFTTEETMVDTPAPEPSIPWIGHHKELQTFEPPYETLTTSPEPFAESSTPDEPQYHYVQPRRPQTPLQQQPQIPQVVIIDEDELNVDVFSYNYETCSSNKHKCSVFADCRDYANGYCCHCKPGYYGNGKDCVAEGKPQRMNGKVNGRIYVGDAPSPVEFSNNDLHSYVVTNDGRAYIAISSIPSSVGPSLQPLPALGEAIGWAFALEQPDYQNGFSIVGGLFTRQAEVVFQPGNERLTIRQEFRGIDEHDHLLISTELDGRIPELPQGATVQIEPYNEIYQYSSNLITSSSRRDYTVNMPDGSVRTYSYLWTQNIKFQSCSHEEVMSAVPASQQLRVDQIFVMYDASNQLIRFAIAYSIQSISVFNLL
;
A
#
# COMPACT_ATOMS: atom_id res chain seq x y z
N MET A 1 -44.23 -42.80 -30.25
CA MET A 1 -44.12 -42.19 -28.91
C MET A 1 -42.92 -42.85 -28.25
N VAL A 2 -41.95 -42.13 -27.70
CA VAL A 2 -41.90 -40.72 -27.28
C VAL A 2 -41.17 -39.82 -28.30
N LEU A 3 -41.49 -38.52 -28.32
CA LEU A 3 -40.77 -37.47 -29.06
C LEU A 3 -40.27 -36.38 -28.08
N LEU A 4 -39.23 -35.65 -28.50
CA LEU A 4 -38.79 -34.33 -28.04
C LEU A 4 -38.71 -34.05 -26.52
N ARG A 5 -37.48 -33.94 -26.02
CA ARG A 5 -37.06 -32.82 -25.16
C ARG A 5 -35.66 -32.35 -25.55
N SER A 6 -35.60 -31.45 -26.53
CA SER A 6 -34.39 -30.76 -26.98
C SER A 6 -34.68 -29.26 -27.09
N VAL A 7 -34.83 -28.66 -25.91
CA VAL A 7 -34.91 -27.23 -25.62
C VAL A 7 -34.16 -27.08 -24.29
N GLY A 8 -33.25 -26.14 -24.09
CA GLY A 8 -32.84 -25.04 -24.96
C GLY A 8 -32.17 -24.00 -24.08
N LEU A 9 -31.01 -24.36 -23.52
CA LEU A 9 -30.28 -23.49 -22.59
C LEU A 9 -29.57 -22.41 -23.39
N LEU A 10 -30.29 -21.34 -23.71
CA LEU A 10 -29.66 -20.10 -24.15
C LEU A 10 -29.05 -19.47 -22.89
N ALA A 11 -27.75 -19.71 -22.67
CA ALA A 11 -26.99 -18.89 -21.75
C ALA A 11 -27.00 -17.46 -22.30
N LEU A 12 -27.56 -16.52 -21.54
CA LEU A 12 -27.36 -15.11 -21.80
C LEU A 12 -25.91 -14.78 -21.46
N LEU A 13 -25.03 -14.98 -22.44
CA LEU A 13 -23.72 -14.35 -22.47
C LEU A 13 -23.96 -12.85 -22.62
N VAL A 14 -24.11 -12.16 -21.49
CA VAL A 14 -24.03 -10.71 -21.43
C VAL A 14 -22.60 -10.35 -21.81
N SER A 15 -22.38 -10.04 -23.08
CA SER A 15 -21.13 -9.43 -23.52
C SER A 15 -20.99 -8.10 -22.77
N VAL A 16 -20.03 -8.01 -21.86
CA VAL A 16 -19.59 -6.73 -21.30
C VAL A 16 -19.05 -5.93 -22.48
N GLN A 17 -19.84 -4.97 -22.98
CA GLN A 17 -19.47 -4.16 -24.13
C GLN A 17 -18.49 -3.08 -23.68
N CYS A 18 -17.31 -3.05 -24.29
CA CYS A 18 -16.36 -1.95 -24.18
C CYS A 18 -17.00 -0.62 -24.57
N LEU A 19 -16.36 0.50 -24.24
CA LEU A 19 -16.82 1.81 -24.61
C LEU A 19 -16.76 2.00 -26.15
N ASN A 20 -17.88 2.37 -26.77
CA ASN A 20 -17.92 2.79 -28.18
C ASN A 20 -17.99 4.32 -28.28
N ARG A 21 -17.57 4.89 -29.42
CA ARG A 21 -17.53 6.36 -29.63
C ARG A 21 -18.88 7.05 -29.42
N GLU A 22 -19.99 6.42 -29.81
CA GLU A 22 -21.37 6.92 -29.60
C GLU A 22 -21.76 7.01 -28.10
N GLN A 23 -20.89 6.53 -27.20
CA GLN A 23 -21.08 6.50 -25.75
C GLN A 23 -20.04 7.35 -25.00
N LEU A 24 -19.34 8.23 -25.71
CA LEU A 24 -18.75 9.44 -25.11
C LEU A 24 -19.87 10.42 -24.69
N PHE A 25 -19.56 11.38 -23.83
CA PHE A 25 -20.42 12.54 -23.62
C PHE A 25 -20.46 13.36 -24.91
N ASP A 26 -21.63 13.87 -25.26
CA ASP A 26 -21.84 14.66 -26.49
C ASP A 26 -20.84 15.82 -26.57
N TYR A 27 -20.11 15.92 -27.68
CA TYR A 27 -19.04 16.90 -27.91
C TYR A 27 -19.08 17.42 -29.34
N GLY A 28 -18.56 18.63 -29.56
CA GLY A 28 -18.64 19.37 -30.81
C GLY A 28 -19.28 20.75 -30.67
N ILE A 29 -19.11 21.59 -31.68
CA ILE A 29 -19.63 22.97 -31.72
C ILE A 29 -21.16 23.02 -31.69
N GLU A 30 -21.84 21.98 -32.16
CA GLU A 30 -23.28 21.79 -32.11
C GLU A 30 -23.81 21.58 -30.68
N PHE A 31 -22.97 21.11 -29.75
CA PHE A 31 -23.26 21.00 -28.31
C PHE A 31 -22.73 22.19 -27.51
N GLY A 32 -22.13 23.19 -28.19
CA GLY A 32 -21.63 24.43 -27.60
C GLY A 32 -20.15 24.42 -27.23
N ASP A 33 -19.37 23.44 -27.68
CA ASP A 33 -17.94 23.37 -27.36
C ASP A 33 -17.13 24.49 -28.01
N LYS A 34 -16.10 24.93 -27.28
CA LYS A 34 -15.00 25.73 -27.83
C LYS A 34 -14.01 24.78 -28.50
N ILE A 35 -13.47 25.21 -29.63
CA ILE A 35 -12.35 24.53 -30.31
C ILE A 35 -11.04 25.19 -29.85
N LEU A 36 -10.04 24.36 -29.52
CA LEU A 36 -8.65 24.76 -29.30
C LEU A 36 -7.98 25.12 -30.64
N GLU A 37 -7.06 26.08 -30.66
CA GLU A 37 -6.33 26.43 -31.88
C GLU A 37 -5.43 25.26 -32.30
N SER A 38 -5.45 24.90 -33.59
CA SER A 38 -4.69 23.75 -34.12
C SER A 38 -3.18 23.97 -34.01
N GLY A 39 -2.49 23.00 -33.42
CA GLY A 39 -1.05 22.99 -33.19
C GLY A 39 -0.58 21.69 -32.53
N THR A 40 0.63 21.73 -32.00
CA THR A 40 1.29 20.61 -31.30
C THR A 40 1.38 20.88 -29.80
N ASP A 41 1.92 22.03 -29.37
CA ASP A 41 1.81 22.58 -28.01
C ASP A 41 0.91 23.84 -27.99
N SER A 42 -0.38 23.68 -28.28
CA SER A 42 -1.36 24.77 -28.23
C SER A 42 -2.20 24.72 -26.96
N VAL A 43 -2.29 25.87 -26.28
CA VAL A 43 -2.86 26.00 -24.93
C VAL A 43 -4.04 26.98 -24.91
N LYS A 44 -5.08 26.66 -24.13
CA LYS A 44 -6.17 27.60 -23.85
C LYS A 44 -6.61 27.62 -22.39
N GLU A 45 -6.55 28.81 -21.79
CA GLU A 45 -7.11 29.09 -20.47
C GLU A 45 -8.65 29.05 -20.48
N LEU A 46 -9.23 28.49 -19.42
CA LEU A 46 -10.66 28.42 -19.15
C LEU A 46 -10.92 28.79 -17.67
N GLU A 47 -11.49 29.97 -17.43
CA GLU A 47 -12.08 30.33 -16.14
C GLU A 47 -13.27 29.40 -15.82
N LEU A 48 -13.36 28.92 -14.58
CA LEU A 48 -14.39 27.99 -14.14
C LEU A 48 -15.58 28.71 -13.49
N GLU A 49 -16.79 28.21 -13.75
CA GLU A 49 -18.00 28.63 -13.06
C GLU A 49 -18.09 28.06 -11.63
N GLN A 50 -17.34 26.98 -11.36
CA GLN A 50 -17.29 26.28 -10.08
C GLN A 50 -15.85 25.85 -9.78
N THR A 51 -15.33 26.22 -8.61
CA THR A 51 -13.98 25.86 -8.15
C THR A 51 -13.73 24.35 -8.25
N LEU A 52 -12.68 23.98 -8.97
CA LEU A 52 -12.14 22.62 -9.02
C LEU A 52 -11.33 22.35 -7.74
N LEU A 53 -11.63 21.23 -7.07
CA LEU A 53 -10.75 20.67 -6.04
C LEU A 53 -9.79 19.70 -6.73
N PHE A 54 -8.48 19.90 -6.58
CA PHE A 54 -7.49 19.01 -7.18
C PHE A 54 -6.28 18.85 -6.27
N PHE A 55 -5.98 17.61 -5.91
CA PHE A 55 -5.16 17.28 -4.75
C PHE A 55 -5.63 18.11 -3.52
N LYS A 56 -4.72 18.85 -2.87
CA LYS A 56 -5.00 19.75 -1.75
C LYS A 56 -5.34 21.18 -2.19
N GLY A 57 -5.30 21.46 -3.49
CA GLY A 57 -5.50 22.77 -4.08
C GLY A 57 -6.97 23.08 -4.41
N LYS A 58 -7.23 24.37 -4.64
CA LYS A 58 -8.49 24.91 -5.13
C LYS A 58 -8.19 25.80 -6.32
N PHE A 59 -8.87 25.59 -7.43
CA PHE A 59 -8.55 26.23 -8.70
C PHE A 59 -9.82 26.73 -9.39
N ASP A 60 -9.86 28.02 -9.67
CA ASP A 60 -10.99 28.69 -10.35
C ASP A 60 -10.73 28.87 -11.86
N LYS A 61 -9.65 28.26 -12.38
CA LYS A 61 -9.34 28.16 -13.81
C LYS A 61 -8.50 26.92 -14.12
N ILE A 62 -8.53 26.48 -15.37
CA ILE A 62 -7.65 25.45 -15.92
C ILE A 62 -7.09 25.88 -17.27
N TYR A 63 -6.15 25.10 -17.80
CA TYR A 63 -5.60 25.23 -19.14
C TYR A 63 -5.77 23.91 -19.87
N VAL A 64 -6.29 23.94 -21.10
CA VAL A 64 -6.43 22.77 -21.99
C VAL A 64 -5.28 22.80 -23.00
N ASN A 65 -4.63 21.65 -23.22
CA ASN A 65 -3.49 21.50 -24.14
C ASN A 65 -3.79 20.45 -25.23
N THR A 66 -3.23 20.61 -26.43
CA THR A 66 -3.29 19.63 -27.55
C THR A 66 -2.66 18.28 -27.20
N ASN A 67 -1.57 18.26 -26.42
CA ASN A 67 -0.84 17.08 -25.93
C ASN A 67 -1.60 16.27 -24.84
N GLY A 68 -2.92 16.15 -24.94
CA GLY A 68 -3.71 15.16 -24.18
C GLY A 68 -3.87 15.42 -22.68
N PHE A 69 -3.72 16.67 -22.19
CA PHE A 69 -3.85 17.00 -20.77
C PHE A 69 -4.62 18.31 -20.49
N ILE A 70 -5.06 18.45 -19.23
CA ILE A 70 -5.41 19.76 -18.65
C ILE A 70 -4.53 20.06 -17.43
N SER A 71 -4.20 21.33 -17.20
CA SER A 71 -3.39 21.78 -16.05
C SER A 71 -4.08 22.87 -15.24
N VAL A 72 -3.74 22.95 -13.95
CA VAL A 72 -4.30 23.95 -13.01
C VAL A 72 -3.44 25.22 -12.90
N THR A 73 -2.28 25.23 -13.55
CA THR A 73 -1.47 26.43 -13.85
C THR A 73 -1.08 26.40 -15.32
N GLU A 74 -0.65 27.55 -15.84
CA GLU A 74 -0.09 27.65 -17.19
C GLU A 74 1.09 26.66 -17.33
N PRO A 75 1.12 25.80 -18.37
CA PRO A 75 2.19 24.84 -18.54
C PRO A 75 3.50 25.54 -18.92
N THR A 76 4.62 24.89 -18.60
CA THR A 76 5.96 25.26 -19.10
C THR A 76 6.16 24.79 -20.54
N ASP A 77 7.28 25.15 -21.17
CA ASP A 77 7.67 24.65 -22.49
C ASP A 77 7.51 23.11 -22.61
N GLU A 78 7.02 22.63 -23.75
CA GLU A 78 6.79 21.21 -24.10
C GLU A 78 7.86 20.24 -23.58
N SER A 79 9.13 20.58 -23.79
CA SER A 79 10.28 19.75 -23.37
C SER A 79 10.48 19.64 -21.85
N GLU A 80 9.78 20.39 -21.00
CA GLU A 80 9.81 20.23 -19.54
C GLU A 80 8.74 19.25 -19.02
N TYR A 81 7.78 18.80 -19.85
CA TYR A 81 6.69 17.91 -19.41
C TYR A 81 6.49 16.64 -20.26
N LEU A 82 6.86 16.62 -21.56
CA LEU A 82 6.78 15.39 -22.37
C LEU A 82 7.75 14.31 -21.85
N GLY A 83 7.23 13.08 -21.68
CA GLY A 83 7.98 11.92 -21.15
C GLY A 83 8.45 12.10 -19.70
N LYS A 84 7.81 13.02 -18.95
CA LYS A 84 8.31 13.57 -17.67
C LYS A 84 7.21 13.62 -16.59
N MET A 85 6.27 12.70 -16.59
CA MET A 85 5.39 12.54 -15.42
C MET A 85 6.20 12.06 -14.19
N PRO A 86 6.00 12.66 -13.00
CA PRO A 86 5.10 13.77 -12.70
C PRO A 86 5.68 15.14 -13.12
N ALA A 87 4.89 15.89 -13.90
CA ALA A 87 5.29 17.19 -14.43
C ALA A 87 5.56 18.22 -13.32
N SER A 88 6.28 19.30 -13.66
CA SER A 88 6.66 20.35 -12.71
C SER A 88 5.49 21.20 -12.20
N PHE A 89 4.33 21.12 -12.85
CA PHE A 89 3.09 21.84 -12.56
C PHE A 89 1.92 20.87 -12.40
N GLY A 90 0.83 21.31 -11.76
CA GLY A 90 -0.32 20.45 -11.50
C GLY A 90 -1.09 20.10 -12.78
N MET A 91 -1.25 18.80 -13.06
CA MET A 91 -1.75 18.27 -14.34
C MET A 91 -2.66 17.05 -14.15
N ILE A 92 -3.71 16.97 -14.97
CA ILE A 92 -4.52 15.78 -15.24
C ILE A 92 -4.16 15.33 -16.67
N ALA A 93 -3.36 14.27 -16.79
CA ALA A 93 -2.95 13.67 -18.05
C ALA A 93 -4.01 12.64 -18.48
N ALA A 94 -4.75 12.93 -19.54
CA ALA A 94 -5.74 12.02 -20.09
C ALA A 94 -5.11 11.07 -21.12
N PHE A 95 -4.15 11.56 -21.91
CA PHE A 95 -3.35 10.78 -22.86
C PHE A 95 -2.10 11.59 -23.24
N LEU A 96 -1.21 11.87 -22.27
CA LEU A 96 -0.06 12.75 -22.47
C LEU A 96 0.96 12.09 -23.40
N GLY A 97 1.17 12.72 -24.55
CA GLY A 97 2.18 12.38 -25.53
C GLY A 97 2.37 13.56 -26.49
N ASP A 98 3.28 13.41 -27.43
CA ASP A 98 3.52 14.40 -28.47
C ASP A 98 2.46 14.26 -29.58
N LEU A 99 1.48 15.18 -29.63
CA LEU A 99 0.24 15.08 -30.42
C LEU A 99 0.06 16.28 -31.36
N ASP A 100 -0.40 16.00 -32.58
CA ASP A 100 -0.59 17.01 -33.64
C ASP A 100 -2.07 17.12 -34.07
N THR A 101 -2.49 18.35 -34.37
CA THR A 101 -3.82 18.76 -34.86
C THR A 101 -3.75 19.73 -36.05
N THR A 102 -2.56 19.97 -36.60
CA THR A 102 -2.32 20.94 -37.70
C THR A 102 -2.85 20.49 -39.06
N ASP A 103 -3.21 19.22 -39.21
CA ASP A 103 -3.73 18.64 -40.45
C ASP A 103 -5.18 19.03 -40.80
N GLY A 104 -5.91 19.62 -39.84
CA GLY A 104 -7.30 20.03 -39.99
C GLY A 104 -8.33 18.89 -39.90
N ALA A 105 -7.91 17.69 -39.47
CA ALA A 105 -8.79 16.57 -39.13
C ALA A 105 -8.81 16.30 -37.62
N GLY A 106 -7.65 16.45 -36.93
CA GLY A 106 -7.56 16.43 -35.48
C GLY A 106 -8.10 17.71 -34.83
N HIS A 107 -8.87 17.60 -33.76
CA HIS A 107 -9.50 18.73 -33.05
C HIS A 107 -9.55 18.48 -31.54
N VAL A 108 -9.39 19.53 -30.72
CA VAL A 108 -9.67 19.46 -29.27
C VAL A 108 -10.85 20.35 -28.93
N TYR A 109 -11.92 19.73 -28.44
CA TYR A 109 -13.17 20.37 -28.05
C TYR A 109 -13.27 20.47 -26.53
N PHE A 110 -13.76 21.58 -26.00
CA PHE A 110 -13.96 21.73 -24.56
C PHE A 110 -15.13 22.64 -24.18
N ARG A 111 -15.87 22.27 -23.12
CA ARG A 111 -16.88 23.12 -22.48
C ARG A 111 -16.99 22.91 -20.96
N GLN A 112 -17.72 23.83 -20.33
CA GLN A 112 -18.36 23.59 -19.05
C GLN A 112 -19.84 23.33 -19.28
N ASP A 113 -20.42 22.42 -18.51
CA ASP A 113 -21.79 21.98 -18.63
C ASP A 113 -22.43 21.83 -17.24
N LYS A 114 -23.74 22.07 -17.19
CA LYS A 114 -24.61 21.94 -16.01
C LYS A 114 -26.02 21.52 -16.40
N SER A 115 -26.17 20.94 -17.59
CA SER A 115 -27.42 20.32 -18.02
C SER A 115 -27.69 19.08 -17.16
N PRO A 116 -28.95 18.83 -16.75
CA PRO A 116 -29.27 17.69 -15.90
C PRO A 116 -28.85 16.34 -16.49
N GLU A 117 -28.79 16.22 -17.82
CA GLU A 117 -28.42 14.98 -18.49
C GLU A 117 -26.91 14.67 -18.39
N VAL A 118 -26.04 15.67 -18.57
CA VAL A 118 -24.60 15.51 -18.35
C VAL A 118 -24.31 15.24 -16.87
N LEU A 119 -24.95 15.97 -15.95
CA LEU A 119 -24.74 15.79 -14.52
C LEU A 119 -25.23 14.41 -14.02
N ARG A 120 -26.40 13.95 -14.49
CA ARG A 120 -26.94 12.60 -14.24
C ARG A 120 -25.97 11.52 -14.72
N ARG A 121 -25.48 11.63 -15.95
CA ARG A 121 -24.55 10.66 -16.55
C ARG A 121 -23.18 10.64 -15.85
N ALA A 122 -22.68 11.80 -15.42
CA ALA A 122 -21.48 11.86 -14.59
C ALA A 122 -21.69 11.20 -13.22
N ALA A 123 -22.86 11.42 -12.59
CA ALA A 123 -23.23 10.76 -11.33
C ALA A 123 -23.32 9.24 -11.48
N GLU A 124 -23.88 8.74 -12.59
CA GLU A 124 -23.98 7.30 -12.88
C GLU A 124 -22.60 6.64 -13.00
N HIS A 125 -21.65 7.24 -13.72
CA HIS A 125 -20.28 6.72 -13.79
C HIS A 125 -19.56 6.74 -12.43
N ILE A 126 -19.76 7.80 -11.62
CA ILE A 126 -19.15 7.91 -10.28
C ILE A 126 -19.77 6.91 -9.30
N SER A 127 -21.10 6.77 -9.27
CA SER A 127 -21.78 5.82 -8.39
C SER A 127 -21.50 4.36 -8.77
N GLN A 128 -21.26 4.09 -10.07
CA GLN A 128 -20.80 2.76 -10.53
C GLN A 128 -19.35 2.47 -10.14
N ALA A 129 -18.50 3.49 -9.98
CA ALA A 129 -17.12 3.37 -9.51
C ALA A 129 -17.01 3.30 -7.97
N PHE A 130 -17.88 4.01 -7.26
CA PHE A 130 -17.90 4.13 -5.80
C PHE A 130 -19.28 3.73 -5.25
N PRO A 131 -19.64 2.43 -5.30
CA PRO A 131 -20.95 1.95 -4.84
C PRO A 131 -21.16 2.08 -3.32
N SER A 132 -20.11 2.47 -2.59
CA SER A 132 -20.09 2.75 -1.16
C SER A 132 -20.34 4.24 -0.80
N ASP A 133 -20.30 5.15 -1.78
CA ASP A 133 -20.48 6.60 -1.58
C ASP A 133 -21.96 7.00 -1.80
N ASP A 134 -22.70 7.23 -0.72
CA ASP A 134 -24.03 7.86 -0.78
C ASP A 134 -23.96 9.34 -1.18
N GLY A 135 -24.92 9.83 -1.97
CA GLY A 135 -25.11 11.27 -2.23
C GLY A 135 -24.25 11.87 -3.35
N ILE A 136 -23.95 11.10 -4.40
CA ILE A 136 -23.24 11.58 -5.59
C ILE A 136 -24.14 12.54 -6.41
N GLU A 137 -24.04 13.85 -6.12
CA GLU A 137 -24.76 14.91 -6.84
C GLU A 137 -23.78 15.95 -7.46
N PRO A 138 -23.25 15.69 -8.68
CA PRO A 138 -22.43 16.66 -9.41
C PRO A 138 -23.22 17.91 -9.77
N THR A 139 -22.63 19.08 -9.50
CA THR A 139 -23.25 20.39 -9.76
C THR A 139 -22.82 20.99 -11.11
N HIS A 140 -21.58 20.70 -11.51
CA HIS A 140 -20.93 21.20 -12.73
C HIS A 140 -20.02 20.12 -13.30
N ALA A 141 -19.92 20.08 -14.63
CA ALA A 141 -18.99 19.23 -15.36
C ALA A 141 -18.10 20.07 -16.29
N ILE A 142 -16.84 19.67 -16.44
CA ILE A 142 -15.93 20.14 -17.49
C ILE A 142 -15.75 18.95 -18.44
N ILE A 143 -16.01 19.14 -19.73
CA ILE A 143 -15.81 18.11 -20.76
C ILE A 143 -14.67 18.57 -21.67
N VAL A 144 -13.69 17.69 -21.92
CA VAL A 144 -12.62 17.91 -22.90
C VAL A 144 -12.48 16.65 -23.76
N THR A 145 -12.53 16.80 -25.07
CA THR A 145 -12.43 15.69 -26.04
C THR A 145 -11.34 15.98 -27.05
N TRP A 146 -10.37 15.08 -27.15
CA TRP A 146 -9.36 15.07 -28.20
C TRP A 146 -9.88 14.12 -29.29
N GLU A 147 -10.32 14.68 -30.42
CA GLU A 147 -10.86 13.93 -31.55
C GLU A 147 -9.84 13.80 -32.68
N ASN A 148 -9.71 12.59 -33.22
CA ASN A 148 -8.92 12.26 -34.42
C ASN A 148 -7.46 12.78 -34.40
N VAL A 149 -6.89 12.97 -33.21
CA VAL A 149 -5.52 13.45 -33.00
C VAL A 149 -4.50 12.39 -33.45
N LEU A 150 -3.40 12.85 -34.04
CA LEU A 150 -2.30 12.00 -34.54
C LEU A 150 -1.03 12.20 -33.69
N PRO A 151 -0.07 11.27 -33.69
CA PRO A 151 1.22 11.48 -33.01
C PRO A 151 2.11 12.42 -33.84
N GLN A 152 2.81 13.35 -33.20
CA GLN A 152 3.72 14.26 -33.89
C GLN A 152 4.80 13.46 -34.66
N GLY A 153 5.08 13.92 -35.88
CA GLY A 153 6.10 13.32 -36.73
C GLY A 153 5.64 12.17 -37.63
N GLU A 154 4.38 11.71 -37.58
CA GLU A 154 3.85 10.69 -38.51
C GLU A 154 3.78 11.24 -39.95
N HIS A 155 4.91 11.17 -40.68
CA HIS A 155 4.98 11.51 -42.09
C HIS A 155 4.37 10.37 -42.91
N GLY A 156 3.12 10.56 -43.35
CA GLY A 156 2.35 9.59 -44.12
C GLY A 156 3.16 8.96 -45.26
N ARG A 157 3.28 7.63 -45.26
CA ARG A 157 4.00 6.90 -46.31
C ARG A 157 3.33 7.14 -47.66
N GLY A 158 4.14 7.33 -48.70
CA GLY A 158 3.75 7.89 -49.99
C GLY A 158 2.85 7.00 -50.88
N ASP A 159 2.22 5.98 -50.31
CA ASP A 159 1.27 5.05 -50.91
C ASP A 159 -0.18 5.22 -50.40
N GLY A 160 -0.42 6.09 -49.41
CA GLY A 160 -1.75 6.66 -49.15
C GLY A 160 -2.66 5.85 -48.23
N TYR A 161 -2.12 5.31 -47.14
CA TYR A 161 -2.90 4.73 -46.04
C TYR A 161 -3.33 5.78 -44.99
N GLU A 162 -4.32 5.42 -44.19
CA GLU A 162 -4.87 6.27 -43.12
C GLU A 162 -3.83 6.49 -42.00
N PHE A 163 -3.74 7.73 -41.50
CA PHE A 163 -2.93 8.10 -40.34
C PHE A 163 -3.46 7.45 -39.06
N SER A 164 -2.55 7.14 -38.13
CA SER A 164 -2.86 6.52 -36.84
C SER A 164 -3.51 7.57 -35.93
N ARG A 165 -4.79 7.38 -35.58
CA ARG A 165 -5.57 8.41 -34.87
C ARG A 165 -6.31 7.90 -33.65
N ASN A 166 -6.15 8.64 -32.56
CA ASN A 166 -6.86 8.37 -31.32
C ASN A 166 -8.07 9.29 -31.15
N THR A 167 -9.05 8.87 -30.34
CA THR A 167 -10.13 9.74 -29.87
C THR A 167 -10.49 9.37 -28.45
N PHE A 168 -10.29 10.29 -27.51
CA PHE A 168 -10.47 10.05 -26.07
C PHE A 168 -11.05 11.30 -25.39
N GLN A 169 -11.65 11.12 -24.22
CA GLN A 169 -12.36 12.18 -23.52
C GLN A 169 -12.06 12.16 -22.01
N LEU A 170 -11.94 13.36 -21.44
CA LEU A 170 -11.89 13.62 -20.01
C LEU A 170 -13.16 14.37 -19.60
N VAL A 171 -13.85 13.90 -18.57
CA VAL A 171 -14.91 14.64 -17.89
C VAL A 171 -14.52 14.84 -16.43
N VAL A 172 -14.45 16.09 -15.97
CA VAL A 172 -14.21 16.44 -14.56
C VAL A 172 -15.52 16.91 -13.94
N ALA A 173 -16.00 16.19 -12.93
CA ALA A 173 -17.26 16.43 -12.25
C ALA A 173 -17.03 17.03 -10.86
N ASN A 174 -17.65 18.18 -10.58
CA ASN A 174 -17.52 18.92 -9.34
C ASN A 174 -18.79 18.82 -8.48
N LEU A 175 -18.65 18.25 -7.29
CA LEU A 175 -19.63 18.29 -6.19
C LEU A 175 -19.26 19.44 -5.24
N GLU A 176 -20.10 19.75 -4.24
CA GLU A 176 -19.79 20.83 -3.28
C GLU A 176 -18.52 20.61 -2.45
N THR A 177 -18.13 19.35 -2.20
CA THR A 177 -17.04 18.98 -1.27
C THR A 177 -15.93 18.13 -1.89
N ALA A 178 -16.12 17.63 -3.11
CA ALA A 178 -15.23 16.72 -3.83
C ALA A 178 -15.26 16.95 -5.35
N SER A 179 -14.21 16.53 -6.04
CA SER A 179 -14.12 16.52 -7.50
C SER A 179 -13.65 15.14 -7.97
N TYR A 180 -14.22 14.67 -9.09
CA TYR A 180 -13.89 13.38 -9.71
C TYR A 180 -13.47 13.59 -11.18
N ALA A 181 -12.54 12.77 -11.67
CA ALA A 181 -12.21 12.66 -13.08
C ALA A 181 -12.79 11.34 -13.64
N ILE A 182 -13.35 11.41 -14.84
CA ILE A 182 -13.83 10.28 -15.64
C ILE A 182 -13.03 10.32 -16.95
N LEU A 183 -12.25 9.27 -17.21
CA LEU A 183 -11.43 9.07 -18.40
C LEU A 183 -12.10 8.02 -19.29
N LEU A 184 -12.16 8.30 -20.60
CA LEU A 184 -12.97 7.57 -21.57
C LEU A 184 -12.17 7.23 -22.84
N TYR A 185 -11.90 5.94 -23.03
CA TYR A 185 -11.10 5.37 -24.12
C TYR A 185 -11.93 4.38 -24.96
N PRO A 186 -12.57 4.83 -26.06
CA PRO A 186 -13.37 3.97 -26.90
C PRO A 186 -12.49 3.03 -27.76
N GLU A 187 -12.68 1.72 -27.61
CA GLU A 187 -11.79 0.67 -28.14
C GLU A 187 -11.56 0.77 -29.66
N GLU A 188 -12.62 1.03 -30.44
CA GLU A 188 -12.57 1.20 -31.91
C GLU A 188 -11.72 2.40 -32.37
N LYS A 189 -11.24 3.24 -31.45
CA LYS A 189 -10.53 4.50 -31.69
C LYS A 189 -9.27 4.68 -30.84
N MET A 190 -8.68 3.60 -30.33
CA MET A 190 -7.30 3.60 -29.84
C MET A 190 -6.42 2.87 -30.85
N GLN A 191 -5.62 3.62 -31.61
CA GLN A 191 -4.82 3.13 -32.75
C GLN A 191 -3.31 3.19 -32.51
N PHE A 192 -2.85 4.07 -31.60
CA PHE A 192 -1.46 4.13 -31.14
C PHE A 192 -1.40 4.27 -29.62
N GLY A 193 -0.30 3.82 -29.01
CA GLY A 193 -0.04 3.90 -27.57
C GLY A 193 1.25 4.62 -27.19
N SER A 194 2.01 5.11 -28.18
CA SER A 194 3.31 5.75 -28.02
C SER A 194 3.45 6.98 -28.93
N THR A 195 4.37 7.87 -28.59
CA THR A 195 4.72 9.08 -29.35
C THR A 195 6.23 9.28 -29.37
N LEU A 196 6.77 9.85 -30.44
CA LEU A 196 8.20 10.11 -30.60
C LEU A 196 8.65 11.33 -29.77
N ILE A 197 9.47 11.10 -28.74
CA ILE A 197 10.03 12.13 -27.85
C ILE A 197 11.55 11.93 -27.79
N ASP A 198 12.32 12.96 -28.14
CA ASP A 198 13.80 12.94 -28.27
C ASP A 198 14.33 11.78 -29.17
N ASP A 199 13.74 11.63 -30.36
CA ASP A 199 13.99 10.54 -31.34
C ASP A 199 13.73 9.11 -30.80
N GLN A 200 13.06 8.96 -29.66
CA GLN A 200 12.69 7.67 -29.06
C GLN A 200 11.17 7.52 -28.99
N ASP A 201 10.65 6.34 -29.31
CA ASP A 201 9.24 6.05 -29.15
C ASP A 201 8.95 5.79 -27.67
N GLN A 202 8.08 6.60 -27.06
CA GLN A 202 7.77 6.55 -25.62
C GLN A 202 6.28 6.29 -25.42
N PRO A 203 5.88 5.35 -24.54
CA PRO A 203 4.47 5.13 -24.19
C PRO A 203 3.83 6.40 -23.62
N VAL A 204 2.56 6.65 -23.93
CA VAL A 204 1.86 7.83 -23.43
C VAL A 204 1.58 7.76 -21.93
N GLU A 205 1.62 8.91 -21.27
CA GLU A 205 1.45 9.03 -19.82
C GLU A 205 0.01 9.40 -19.46
N VAL A 206 -0.58 8.67 -18.51
CA VAL A 206 -1.97 8.90 -18.05
C VAL A 206 -1.99 8.95 -16.53
N GLY A 207 -2.76 9.88 -15.95
CA GLY A 207 -2.93 10.01 -14.51
C GLY A 207 -2.99 11.46 -14.01
N PHE A 208 -2.46 11.69 -12.80
CA PHE A 208 -2.64 12.94 -12.06
C PHE A 208 -1.35 13.33 -11.31
N ASN A 209 -0.97 14.60 -11.28
CA ASN A 209 0.09 15.10 -10.40
C ASN A 209 -0.19 16.49 -9.83
N GLU A 210 0.23 16.71 -8.58
CA GLU A 210 0.07 17.96 -7.80
C GLU A 210 1.05 19.06 -8.28
N GLY A 211 2.08 18.69 -9.04
CA GLY A 211 3.17 19.56 -9.48
C GLY A 211 4.24 19.77 -8.41
N LYS A 212 5.14 20.74 -8.59
CA LYS A 212 6.13 21.14 -7.58
C LYS A 212 5.46 21.97 -6.49
N VAL A 213 5.30 21.39 -5.31
CA VAL A 213 4.78 22.09 -4.12
C VAL A 213 5.89 22.85 -3.41
N ALA A 214 5.55 23.96 -2.75
CA ALA A 214 6.48 24.66 -1.88
C ALA A 214 6.81 23.78 -0.66
N GLY A 215 8.10 23.50 -0.44
CA GLY A 215 8.57 22.89 0.80
C GLY A 215 8.27 23.82 1.99
N TRP A 216 8.07 23.24 3.17
CA TRP A 216 7.51 23.91 4.36
C TRP A 216 8.13 25.27 4.74
N PHE A 217 9.40 25.50 4.43
CA PHE A 217 10.12 26.75 4.71
C PHE A 217 10.12 27.78 3.57
N GLY A 218 9.47 27.50 2.42
CA GLY A 218 9.31 28.42 1.29
C GLY A 218 10.55 28.68 0.41
N TRP A 219 11.73 28.14 0.75
CA TRP A 219 12.98 28.35 0.00
C TRP A 219 13.38 27.19 -0.93
N ALA A 220 12.61 26.11 -0.95
CA ALA A 220 12.79 24.99 -1.88
C ALA A 220 11.43 24.49 -2.37
N THR A 221 11.38 23.92 -3.57
CA THR A 221 10.20 23.24 -4.12
C THR A 221 10.48 21.75 -4.25
N THR A 222 9.58 20.92 -3.74
CA THR A 222 9.64 19.45 -3.84
C THR A 222 8.52 18.97 -4.76
N GLN A 223 8.70 17.81 -5.39
CA GLN A 223 7.59 17.21 -6.14
C GLN A 223 6.45 16.85 -5.17
N GLY A 224 5.23 17.27 -5.50
CA GLY A 224 4.02 16.92 -4.78
C GLY A 224 3.55 15.50 -5.12
N SER A 225 2.40 15.12 -4.57
CA SER A 225 1.82 13.80 -4.81
C SER A 225 1.46 13.58 -6.28
N TYR A 226 1.55 12.34 -6.75
CA TYR A 226 1.15 11.95 -8.09
C TYR A 226 0.61 10.52 -8.12
N TYR A 227 -0.04 10.17 -9.22
CA TYR A 227 -0.65 8.88 -9.48
C TYR A 227 -0.53 8.60 -10.98
N ARG A 228 0.14 7.51 -11.36
CA ARG A 228 0.24 7.03 -12.74
C ARG A 228 -0.78 5.93 -12.98
N ILE A 229 -1.41 5.96 -14.16
CA ILE A 229 -2.31 4.92 -14.68
C ILE A 229 -1.54 4.07 -15.71
N THR A 230 -0.73 4.71 -16.56
CA THR A 230 0.19 4.02 -17.48
C THR A 230 1.65 4.13 -17.04
N GLN A 231 2.44 3.12 -17.40
CA GLN A 231 3.90 3.03 -17.18
C GLN A 231 4.66 2.39 -18.36
N ASP A 232 3.94 1.70 -19.25
CA ASP A 232 4.46 0.86 -20.34
C ASP A 232 3.40 0.62 -21.43
N GLU A 233 3.74 -0.06 -22.52
CA GLU A 233 2.82 -0.38 -23.62
C GLU A 233 1.63 -1.27 -23.20
N GLU A 234 1.80 -2.13 -22.20
CA GLU A 234 0.76 -3.06 -21.73
C GLU A 234 -0.32 -2.30 -20.95
N SER A 235 0.07 -1.43 -20.02
CA SER A 235 -0.85 -0.55 -19.29
C SER A 235 -1.53 0.50 -20.18
N VAL A 236 -0.86 0.98 -21.25
CA VAL A 236 -1.53 1.81 -22.28
C VAL A 236 -2.56 1.01 -23.07
N SER A 237 -2.24 -0.25 -23.44
CA SER A 237 -3.17 -1.14 -24.15
C SER A 237 -4.40 -1.50 -23.29
N ALA A 238 -4.22 -1.59 -21.97
CA ALA A 238 -5.30 -1.85 -21.02
C ALA A 238 -6.32 -0.71 -20.93
N LEU A 239 -5.98 0.54 -21.29
CA LEU A 239 -6.87 1.72 -21.15
C LEU A 239 -8.26 1.52 -21.78
N ALA A 240 -8.36 0.81 -22.91
CA ALA A 240 -9.63 0.51 -23.58
C ALA A 240 -10.26 -0.83 -23.17
N GLN A 241 -9.48 -1.74 -22.57
CA GLN A 241 -9.86 -3.14 -22.31
C GLN A 241 -10.19 -3.40 -20.83
N GLU A 242 -9.72 -2.54 -19.93
CA GLU A 242 -9.92 -2.60 -18.49
C GLU A 242 -10.68 -1.38 -17.95
N THR A 243 -10.95 -1.37 -16.65
CA THR A 243 -11.83 -0.41 -15.97
C THR A 243 -11.69 -0.48 -14.45
N ASN A 244 -12.02 0.61 -13.77
CA ASN A 244 -12.29 0.65 -12.33
C ASN A 244 -13.72 1.15 -12.00
N SER A 245 -14.59 1.28 -13.02
CA SER A 245 -16.01 1.62 -12.90
C SER A 245 -16.93 0.60 -13.59
N GLY A 246 -16.50 -0.66 -13.61
CA GLY A 246 -17.24 -1.82 -14.11
C GLY A 246 -17.38 -1.95 -15.62
N ARG A 247 -16.93 -0.98 -16.43
CA ARG A 247 -17.08 -1.01 -17.90
C ARG A 247 -15.77 -0.70 -18.65
N PRO A 248 -15.22 -1.64 -19.45
CA PRO A 248 -13.99 -1.45 -20.21
C PRO A 248 -13.96 -0.15 -21.03
N GLY A 249 -12.84 0.57 -20.94
CA GLY A 249 -12.68 1.89 -21.54
C GLY A 249 -13.19 3.05 -20.69
N ILE A 250 -13.71 2.80 -19.48
CA ILE A 250 -14.11 3.83 -18.52
C ILE A 250 -13.30 3.70 -17.24
N TRP A 251 -12.69 4.80 -16.81
CA TRP A 251 -11.95 4.89 -15.55
C TRP A 251 -12.37 6.13 -14.77
N VAL A 252 -12.62 5.99 -13.48
CA VAL A 252 -13.10 7.06 -12.60
C VAL A 252 -12.22 7.16 -11.35
N TYR A 253 -11.93 8.39 -10.93
CA TYR A 253 -11.05 8.69 -9.80
C TYR A 253 -11.58 9.88 -8.99
N GLN A 254 -11.56 9.81 -7.67
CA GLN A 254 -11.73 11.00 -6.82
C GLN A 254 -10.40 11.78 -6.80
N ILE A 255 -10.39 12.97 -7.40
CA ILE A 255 -9.17 13.77 -7.65
C ILE A 255 -8.97 14.94 -6.68
N GLY A 256 -9.98 15.29 -5.89
CA GLY A 256 -9.91 16.36 -4.89
C GLY A 256 -11.03 16.25 -3.86
N LYS A 257 -10.76 16.70 -2.62
CA LYS A 257 -11.73 16.79 -1.52
C LYS A 257 -11.26 17.83 -0.50
N LEU A 258 -12.17 18.40 0.30
CA LEU A 258 -11.80 19.40 1.32
C LEU A 258 -10.75 18.92 2.35
N PHE A 259 -10.59 17.60 2.53
CA PHE A 259 -9.54 16.97 3.33
C PHE A 259 -8.83 15.85 2.53
N PHE A 260 -8.23 16.21 1.40
CA PHE A 260 -7.63 15.27 0.47
C PHE A 260 -6.33 14.62 0.98
N THR A 261 -6.23 13.30 0.86
CA THR A 261 -5.04 12.50 1.21
C THR A 261 -4.27 11.98 -0.01
N SER A 262 -4.99 11.51 -1.02
CA SER A 262 -4.47 10.78 -2.19
C SER A 262 -5.55 10.68 -3.26
N ILE A 263 -5.16 10.49 -4.53
CA ILE A 263 -6.09 10.09 -5.58
C ILE A 263 -6.70 8.74 -5.16
N ILE A 264 -8.02 8.58 -5.35
CA ILE A 264 -8.73 7.32 -5.06
C ILE A 264 -9.29 6.77 -6.37
N PRO A 265 -8.86 5.59 -6.85
CA PRO A 265 -9.51 4.91 -7.98
C PRO A 265 -10.88 4.35 -7.58
N GLY A 266 -11.77 4.15 -8.55
CA GLY A 266 -12.98 3.34 -8.36
C GLY A 266 -12.68 1.90 -7.91
N GLU A 267 -13.65 1.28 -7.26
CA GLU A 267 -13.53 -0.03 -6.62
C GLU A 267 -13.98 -1.19 -7.53
N VAL A 268 -14.62 -0.90 -8.66
CA VAL A 268 -15.41 -1.89 -9.42
C VAL A 268 -14.70 -2.26 -10.72
N THR A 269 -14.08 -3.44 -10.76
CA THR A 269 -13.40 -3.94 -11.99
C THR A 269 -14.32 -4.75 -12.92
N GLN A 270 -15.51 -5.16 -12.46
CA GLN A 270 -16.52 -5.87 -13.26
C GLN A 270 -17.94 -5.51 -12.80
N VAL A 271 -18.91 -5.41 -13.71
CA VAL A 271 -20.32 -5.21 -13.33
C VAL A 271 -20.83 -6.41 -12.53
N THR A 272 -21.17 -6.18 -11.26
CA THR A 272 -22.06 -7.06 -10.50
C THR A 272 -23.46 -6.44 -10.55
N GLU A 273 -24.48 -7.20 -10.97
CA GLU A 273 -25.85 -6.67 -11.06
C GLU A 273 -26.39 -6.30 -9.67
N SER A 274 -26.77 -5.02 -9.50
CA SER A 274 -27.69 -4.60 -8.45
C SER A 274 -29.09 -5.06 -8.81
N THR A 275 -29.62 -6.05 -8.09
CA THR A 275 -30.89 -6.73 -8.42
C THR A 275 -32.14 -5.89 -8.09
N GLU A 276 -32.34 -4.79 -8.79
CA GLU A 276 -33.60 -4.03 -8.76
C GLU A 276 -34.62 -4.55 -9.78
N GLY A 277 -35.92 -4.45 -9.44
CA GLY A 277 -36.99 -4.61 -10.42
C GLY A 277 -37.68 -5.97 -10.50
N THR A 278 -38.06 -6.58 -9.36
CA THR A 278 -39.09 -7.64 -9.34
C THR A 278 -40.42 -7.08 -9.86
N LYS A 279 -40.66 -7.15 -11.18
CA LYS A 279 -41.91 -6.76 -11.82
C LYS A 279 -43.04 -7.73 -11.47
N VAL A 280 -43.72 -7.46 -10.36
CA VAL A 280 -45.04 -8.05 -10.10
C VAL A 280 -46.05 -7.45 -11.08
N THR A 281 -46.67 -8.30 -11.89
CA THR A 281 -47.90 -7.98 -12.64
C THR A 281 -48.92 -9.08 -12.37
N GLU A 282 -50.21 -8.76 -12.40
CA GLU A 282 -51.25 -9.44 -11.63
C GLU A 282 -51.61 -10.87 -12.07
N GLY A 283 -52.11 -11.68 -11.12
CA GLY A 283 -52.32 -13.12 -11.31
C GLY A 283 -53.34 -13.82 -10.41
N THR A 284 -54.40 -13.14 -9.96
CA THR A 284 -55.66 -13.72 -9.38
C THR A 284 -55.58 -14.40 -8.00
N GLU A 285 -56.33 -13.87 -7.02
CA GLU A 285 -56.98 -14.49 -5.81
C GLU A 285 -56.25 -15.59 -4.98
N VAL A 286 -56.34 -15.65 -3.64
CA VAL A 286 -57.52 -15.51 -2.76
C VAL A 286 -57.18 -14.92 -1.39
N MET A 287 -57.86 -13.83 -1.04
CA MET A 287 -58.36 -13.41 0.28
C MET A 287 -57.95 -14.21 1.55
N LYS A 288 -57.29 -13.51 2.51
CA LYS A 288 -57.83 -13.38 3.88
C LYS A 288 -57.34 -12.13 4.62
N VAL A 289 -58.18 -11.62 5.53
CA VAL A 289 -58.04 -10.32 6.23
C VAL A 289 -57.94 -10.51 7.74
N THR A 290 -57.02 -9.76 8.37
CA THR A 290 -57.09 -9.20 9.73
C THR A 290 -56.22 -7.92 9.70
N GLU A 291 -56.78 -6.70 9.59
CA GLU A 291 -57.17 -5.81 10.70
C GLU A 291 -56.03 -5.55 11.72
N VAL A 292 -55.37 -4.36 11.70
CA VAL A 292 -55.70 -3.09 12.44
C VAL A 292 -55.18 -3.15 13.90
N THR A 293 -54.47 -2.17 14.49
CA THR A 293 -54.36 -0.68 14.40
C THR A 293 -52.91 -0.17 14.13
N ASP A 294 -52.66 0.94 13.41
CA ASP A 294 -52.78 2.39 13.78
C ASP A 294 -51.70 2.84 14.81
N PHE A 295 -50.59 3.51 14.42
CA PHE A 295 -50.37 4.95 14.09
C PHE A 295 -50.12 5.90 15.29
N THR A 296 -48.96 6.59 15.32
CA THR A 296 -48.81 8.08 15.36
C THR A 296 -47.33 8.53 15.22
N THR A 297 -47.13 9.78 14.81
CA THR A 297 -45.88 10.58 14.75
C THR A 297 -45.40 11.00 16.18
N GLU A 298 -44.32 11.76 16.44
CA GLU A 298 -43.73 12.90 15.71
C GLU A 298 -42.28 13.26 16.14
N GLU A 299 -41.76 14.38 15.61
CA GLU A 299 -40.37 14.88 15.57
C GLU A 299 -39.73 15.29 16.92
N THR A 300 -38.39 15.44 16.97
CA THR A 300 -37.77 16.58 17.70
C THR A 300 -36.34 16.95 17.24
N MET A 301 -36.00 18.24 17.45
CA MET A 301 -34.92 19.07 16.89
C MET A 301 -33.46 18.80 17.36
N VAL A 302 -32.53 19.54 16.71
CA VAL A 302 -31.09 19.71 16.97
C VAL A 302 -30.79 20.77 18.05
N ASP A 303 -29.69 20.65 18.82
CA ASP A 303 -28.99 21.79 19.45
C ASP A 303 -27.48 21.51 19.70
N THR A 304 -26.71 22.51 20.12
CA THR A 304 -25.22 22.52 20.22
C THR A 304 -24.72 22.93 21.65
N PRO A 305 -23.43 23.29 21.99
CA PRO A 305 -22.74 22.58 23.09
C PRO A 305 -22.24 23.38 24.33
N ALA A 306 -21.74 22.62 25.35
CA ALA A 306 -20.93 23.00 26.53
C ALA A 306 -21.65 23.71 27.72
N PRO A 307 -21.09 23.81 28.97
CA PRO A 307 -19.75 23.39 29.49
C PRO A 307 -19.75 22.61 30.87
N GLU A 308 -18.56 22.39 31.46
CA GLU A 308 -18.30 21.92 32.85
C GLU A 308 -18.28 23.09 33.91
N PRO A 309 -17.92 22.97 35.23
CA PRO A 309 -17.57 21.80 36.10
C PRO A 309 -18.15 21.80 37.56
N SER A 310 -17.88 20.75 38.38
CA SER A 310 -17.43 20.80 39.82
C SER A 310 -17.63 19.49 40.66
N ILE A 311 -16.94 19.39 41.81
CA ILE A 311 -16.74 18.23 42.76
C ILE A 311 -16.42 18.80 44.18
N PRO A 312 -16.14 18.06 45.31
CA PRO A 312 -15.97 16.61 45.63
C PRO A 312 -16.98 16.09 46.72
N TRP A 313 -16.83 15.14 47.69
CA TRP A 313 -15.75 14.61 48.57
C TRP A 313 -16.02 13.22 49.24
N ILE A 314 -14.94 12.44 49.44
CA ILE A 314 -14.51 11.54 50.57
C ILE A 314 -15.46 10.54 51.29
N GLY A 315 -14.92 9.31 51.50
CA GLY A 315 -15.16 8.43 52.65
C GLY A 315 -13.99 7.42 52.86
N HIS A 316 -13.39 7.34 54.06
CA HIS A 316 -12.18 6.54 54.37
C HIS A 316 -12.46 5.25 55.21
N HIS A 317 -11.71 4.17 54.94
CA HIS A 317 -11.29 3.04 55.83
C HIS A 317 -10.22 2.22 55.06
N LYS A 318 -9.14 1.56 55.56
CA LYS A 318 -8.54 1.24 56.88
C LYS A 318 -9.23 0.18 57.77
N GLU A 319 -8.56 -0.87 58.29
CA GLU A 319 -7.13 -1.30 58.20
C GLU A 319 -6.93 -2.77 58.66
N LEU A 320 -5.97 -3.50 58.06
CA LEU A 320 -5.18 -4.71 58.47
C LEU A 320 -5.74 -5.95 59.24
N GLN A 321 -5.02 -7.08 59.04
CA GLN A 321 -4.78 -8.24 59.95
C GLN A 321 -5.93 -9.23 60.26
N THR A 322 -5.78 -10.56 60.43
CA THR A 322 -4.85 -11.69 60.09
C THR A 322 -5.31 -12.88 60.96
N PHE A 323 -5.28 -14.14 60.48
CA PHE A 323 -4.59 -15.30 61.10
C PHE A 323 -4.97 -16.67 60.46
N GLU A 324 -4.03 -17.62 60.54
CA GLU A 324 -4.03 -19.02 60.05
C GLU A 324 -4.27 -20.00 61.24
N PRO A 325 -3.78 -21.28 61.30
CA PRO A 325 -3.39 -22.32 60.30
C PRO A 325 -4.26 -23.60 60.57
N PRO A 326 -3.79 -24.87 60.63
CA PRO A 326 -2.72 -25.68 59.97
C PRO A 326 -3.36 -26.84 59.14
N TYR A 327 -2.86 -28.06 58.85
CA TYR A 327 -1.71 -28.99 59.10
C TYR A 327 -1.66 -29.95 57.88
N GLU A 328 -0.69 -30.82 57.52
CA GLU A 328 0.68 -31.25 57.92
C GLU A 328 1.46 -31.43 56.57
N THR A 329 2.79 -31.31 56.39
CA THR A 329 3.96 -32.12 56.86
C THR A 329 3.91 -33.62 56.48
N LEU A 330 4.98 -34.28 55.97
CA LEU A 330 6.38 -34.35 56.45
C LEU A 330 7.43 -34.78 55.37
N THR A 331 8.59 -34.09 55.33
CA THR A 331 10.03 -34.55 55.28
C THR A 331 10.51 -35.78 54.44
N THR A 332 11.76 -35.95 53.96
CA THR A 332 13.09 -35.36 54.34
C THR A 332 14.16 -35.46 53.21
N SER A 333 15.26 -34.72 53.34
CA SER A 333 16.55 -34.78 52.57
C SER A 333 17.50 -35.92 53.08
N PRO A 334 18.79 -36.15 52.64
CA PRO A 334 19.80 -35.19 52.12
C PRO A 334 20.77 -35.63 50.98
N GLU A 335 21.58 -34.68 50.48
CA GLU A 335 22.83 -34.88 49.69
C GLU A 335 24.06 -35.19 50.60
N PRO A 336 25.29 -35.45 50.05
CA PRO A 336 26.29 -34.37 49.96
C PRO A 336 27.42 -34.44 48.88
N PHE A 337 27.88 -33.26 48.43
CA PHE A 337 29.27 -32.83 48.11
C PHE A 337 30.18 -33.51 47.03
N ALA A 338 30.38 -32.75 45.92
CA ALA A 338 31.62 -32.07 45.49
C ALA A 338 32.86 -32.76 44.83
N GLU A 339 33.25 -32.15 43.69
CA GLU A 339 34.61 -31.81 43.16
C GLU A 339 35.57 -32.83 42.45
N SER A 340 35.86 -32.47 41.18
CA SER A 340 37.18 -32.35 40.52
C SER A 340 38.05 -33.59 40.18
N SER A 341 38.25 -33.86 38.87
CA SER A 341 39.59 -33.83 38.21
C SER A 341 39.60 -34.26 36.72
N THR A 342 40.59 -33.77 35.99
CA THR A 342 41.09 -34.16 34.64
C THR A 342 42.64 -34.07 34.68
N PRO A 343 43.46 -34.51 33.68
CA PRO A 343 43.17 -35.04 32.33
C PRO A 343 43.93 -36.34 31.96
N ASP A 344 43.78 -36.86 30.72
CA ASP A 344 44.90 -37.11 29.76
C ASP A 344 44.47 -37.89 28.48
N GLU A 345 45.24 -37.70 27.41
CA GLU A 345 45.27 -38.41 26.11
C GLU A 345 46.76 -38.71 25.77
N PRO A 346 47.20 -39.32 24.64
CA PRO A 346 46.49 -39.96 23.52
C PRO A 346 47.04 -41.38 23.15
N GLN A 347 46.51 -42.03 22.10
CA GLN A 347 47.36 -42.63 21.04
C GLN A 347 46.61 -43.10 19.76
N TYR A 348 47.30 -42.98 18.62
CA TYR A 348 46.83 -43.30 17.26
C TYR A 348 47.25 -44.71 16.81
N HIS A 349 46.56 -45.31 15.83
CA HIS A 349 47.18 -46.12 14.75
C HIS A 349 46.29 -46.23 13.49
N TYR A 350 46.91 -46.24 12.31
CA TYR A 350 46.28 -46.34 10.97
C TYR A 350 46.85 -47.55 10.19
N VAL A 351 46.03 -48.36 9.52
CA VAL A 351 46.46 -49.21 8.38
C VAL A 351 45.34 -49.39 7.33
N GLN A 352 45.70 -49.20 6.06
CA GLN A 352 45.06 -49.74 4.84
C GLN A 352 46.20 -50.19 3.91
N PRO A 353 46.09 -51.25 3.08
CA PRO A 353 45.49 -51.06 1.74
C PRO A 353 44.96 -52.28 0.92
N ARG A 354 44.12 -51.95 -0.09
CA ARG A 354 44.02 -52.51 -1.48
C ARG A 354 43.28 -53.84 -1.79
N ARG A 355 42.73 -53.85 -3.03
CA ARG A 355 41.96 -54.91 -3.73
C ARG A 355 42.78 -55.61 -4.83
N PRO A 356 42.36 -56.80 -5.28
CA PRO A 356 42.44 -57.23 -6.71
C PRO A 356 41.08 -57.13 -7.45
N GLN A 357 41.02 -57.58 -8.72
CA GLN A 357 39.90 -57.33 -9.66
C GLN A 357 39.07 -58.58 -10.04
N THR A 358 37.88 -58.34 -10.63
CA THR A 358 36.85 -59.28 -11.11
C THR A 358 37.21 -60.04 -12.40
N PRO A 359 36.44 -61.08 -12.80
CA PRO A 359 35.60 -60.89 -14.01
C PRO A 359 34.26 -61.69 -14.11
N LEU A 360 33.26 -61.11 -14.80
CA LEU A 360 32.25 -61.72 -15.72
C LEU A 360 31.28 -62.84 -15.21
N GLN A 361 30.01 -63.01 -15.66
CA GLN A 361 29.02 -62.17 -16.39
C GLN A 361 27.62 -62.88 -16.35
N GLN A 362 26.56 -62.23 -16.88
CA GLN A 362 25.18 -62.71 -17.18
C GLN A 362 24.04 -62.31 -16.21
N GLN A 363 22.79 -62.38 -16.71
CA GLN A 363 21.61 -61.61 -16.30
C GLN A 363 20.31 -62.34 -16.77
N PRO A 364 19.09 -61.84 -16.50
CA PRO A 364 18.30 -61.97 -15.26
C PRO A 364 17.19 -63.05 -15.34
N GLN A 365 16.46 -63.26 -14.23
CA GLN A 365 15.12 -63.87 -14.21
C GLN A 365 14.17 -63.10 -13.29
N ILE A 366 12.87 -63.28 -13.50
CA ILE A 366 11.77 -62.41 -13.04
C ILE A 366 11.25 -62.87 -11.65
N PRO A 367 10.86 -61.96 -10.73
CA PRO A 367 10.31 -62.34 -9.43
C PRO A 367 8.96 -63.06 -9.53
N GLN A 368 8.73 -64.02 -8.63
CA GLN A 368 7.37 -64.44 -8.29
C GLN A 368 6.88 -63.61 -7.11
N VAL A 369 5.66 -63.06 -7.23
CA VAL A 369 4.99 -62.35 -6.13
C VAL A 369 4.48 -63.38 -5.13
N VAL A 370 4.95 -63.28 -3.89
CA VAL A 370 4.37 -63.95 -2.72
C VAL A 370 3.97 -62.85 -1.75
N ILE A 371 2.67 -62.58 -1.65
CA ILE A 371 2.12 -61.71 -0.61
C ILE A 371 1.97 -62.57 0.64
N ILE A 372 2.61 -62.14 1.72
CA ILE A 372 2.35 -62.56 3.09
C ILE A 372 2.25 -61.26 3.89
N ASP A 373 1.17 -61.12 4.64
CA ASP A 373 0.83 -59.89 5.34
C ASP A 373 1.72 -59.62 6.57
N GLU A 374 1.48 -58.46 7.18
CA GLU A 374 2.30 -57.81 8.19
C GLU A 374 2.55 -58.67 9.45
N ASP A 375 3.82 -58.76 9.88
CA ASP A 375 4.25 -58.33 11.22
C ASP A 375 5.80 -58.40 11.39
N GLU A 376 6.33 -57.60 12.31
CA GLU A 376 7.73 -57.60 12.79
C GLU A 376 8.89 -57.49 11.76
N LEU A 377 8.90 -56.42 10.96
CA LEU A 377 10.15 -55.83 10.45
C LEU A 377 10.26 -54.35 10.83
N ASN A 378 10.82 -54.08 12.02
CA ASN A 378 11.21 -52.74 12.44
C ASN A 378 12.50 -52.29 11.74
N VAL A 379 12.41 -52.11 10.42
CA VAL A 379 13.32 -51.26 9.67
C VAL A 379 12.78 -49.85 9.79
N ASP A 380 13.60 -48.93 10.29
CA ASP A 380 13.27 -47.51 10.34
C ASP A 380 13.30 -46.95 8.91
N VAL A 381 12.20 -47.18 8.18
CA VAL A 381 11.98 -46.62 6.85
C VAL A 381 11.81 -45.14 7.06
N PHE A 382 12.88 -44.38 6.81
CA PHE A 382 12.85 -42.94 6.62
C PHE A 382 11.83 -42.63 5.53
N SER A 383 10.58 -42.43 5.95
CA SER A 383 9.51 -41.94 5.10
C SER A 383 9.84 -40.47 4.86
N TYR A 384 10.55 -40.22 3.78
CA TYR A 384 10.65 -38.91 3.17
C TYR A 384 9.25 -38.53 2.66
N ASN A 385 8.38 -38.18 3.60
CA ASN A 385 7.09 -37.57 3.35
C ASN A 385 7.36 -36.13 2.96
N TYR A 386 7.97 -35.96 1.78
CA TYR A 386 8.29 -34.66 1.20
C TYR A 386 7.00 -33.84 1.21
N GLU A 387 6.96 -32.75 1.97
CA GLU A 387 5.78 -31.90 2.02
C GLU A 387 5.57 -31.36 0.60
N THR A 388 4.47 -31.77 -0.04
CA THR A 388 4.09 -31.30 -1.38
C THR A 388 2.86 -30.43 -1.30
N CYS A 389 2.63 -29.62 -2.33
CA CYS A 389 1.44 -28.81 -2.51
C CYS A 389 0.15 -29.63 -2.47
N SER A 390 0.19 -30.90 -2.88
CA SER A 390 -0.94 -31.82 -2.85
C SER A 390 -1.56 -31.99 -1.45
N SER A 391 -0.74 -31.93 -0.39
CA SER A 391 -1.17 -32.00 1.00
C SER A 391 -1.07 -30.66 1.74
N ASN A 392 -0.24 -29.73 1.27
CA ASN A 392 0.13 -28.51 2.01
C ASN A 392 -0.38 -27.18 1.42
N LYS A 393 -1.16 -27.17 0.31
CA LYS A 393 -1.66 -25.92 -0.30
C LYS A 393 -2.38 -24.98 0.70
N HIS A 394 -2.99 -25.52 1.75
CA HIS A 394 -3.66 -24.76 2.81
C HIS A 394 -2.71 -23.99 3.77
N LYS A 395 -1.39 -24.19 3.67
CA LYS A 395 -0.36 -23.44 4.40
C LYS A 395 0.13 -22.18 3.64
N CYS A 396 -0.34 -21.95 2.41
CA CYS A 396 -0.09 -20.75 1.62
C CYS A 396 -1.27 -19.77 1.71
N SER A 397 -1.06 -18.50 1.34
CA SER A 397 -2.18 -17.53 1.20
C SER A 397 -3.20 -18.00 0.17
N VAL A 398 -4.47 -17.61 0.33
CA VAL A 398 -5.50 -17.77 -0.71
C VAL A 398 -5.11 -17.01 -2.00
N PHE A 399 -4.36 -15.92 -1.86
CA PHE A 399 -3.80 -15.11 -2.95
C PHE A 399 -2.44 -15.62 -3.44
N ALA A 400 -2.02 -16.82 -3.03
CA ALA A 400 -0.81 -17.47 -3.48
C ALA A 400 -1.08 -18.75 -4.29
N ASP A 401 -0.08 -19.12 -5.07
CA ASP A 401 0.07 -20.45 -5.65
C ASP A 401 1.19 -21.22 -4.95
N CYS A 402 1.02 -22.53 -4.88
CA CYS A 402 1.99 -23.44 -4.28
C CYS A 402 2.79 -24.13 -5.39
N ARG A 403 4.12 -24.19 -5.24
CA ARG A 403 5.03 -24.84 -6.18
C ARG A 403 5.83 -25.94 -5.48
N ASP A 404 5.91 -27.12 -6.11
CA ASP A 404 6.68 -28.27 -5.63
C ASP A 404 8.14 -28.21 -6.10
N TYR A 405 9.07 -28.51 -5.19
CA TYR A 405 10.53 -28.54 -5.38
C TYR A 405 11.06 -29.92 -4.98
N ALA A 406 12.31 -30.22 -5.32
CA ALA A 406 12.90 -31.56 -5.14
C ALA A 406 12.89 -32.11 -3.68
N ASN A 407 12.76 -31.23 -2.68
CA ASN A 407 12.82 -31.58 -1.25
C ASN A 407 11.62 -31.07 -0.42
N GLY A 408 10.60 -30.46 -1.04
CA GLY A 408 9.48 -29.81 -0.34
C GLY A 408 8.69 -28.86 -1.25
N TYR A 409 7.96 -27.89 -0.71
CA TYR A 409 7.21 -26.88 -1.48
C TYR A 409 7.51 -25.46 -1.01
N CYS A 410 7.23 -24.46 -1.87
CA CYS A 410 7.20 -23.04 -1.52
C CYS A 410 5.89 -22.39 -2.00
N CYS A 411 5.53 -21.26 -1.39
CA CYS A 411 4.36 -20.47 -1.74
C CYS A 411 4.80 -19.20 -2.48
N HIS A 412 4.04 -18.74 -3.47
CA HIS A 412 4.29 -17.51 -4.23
C HIS A 412 3.01 -16.71 -4.37
N CYS A 413 3.05 -15.41 -4.10
CA CYS A 413 1.89 -14.55 -4.37
C CYS A 413 1.57 -14.49 -5.87
N LYS A 414 0.29 -14.32 -6.20
CA LYS A 414 -0.21 -14.16 -7.58
C LYS A 414 0.01 -12.72 -8.07
N PRO A 415 0.04 -12.46 -9.38
CA PRO A 415 0.10 -11.10 -9.92
C PRO A 415 -0.95 -10.17 -9.28
N GLY A 416 -0.58 -8.93 -8.99
CA GLY A 416 -1.40 -7.98 -8.22
C GLY A 416 -1.31 -8.15 -6.69
N TYR A 417 -0.50 -9.10 -6.20
CA TYR A 417 -0.26 -9.35 -4.78
C TYR A 417 1.24 -9.57 -4.50
N TYR A 418 1.75 -8.96 -3.43
CA TYR A 418 3.13 -9.11 -2.98
C TYR A 418 3.22 -9.65 -1.55
N GLY A 419 4.37 -10.23 -1.20
CA GLY A 419 4.63 -10.91 0.08
C GLY A 419 5.40 -12.22 -0.07
N ASN A 420 5.60 -12.93 1.04
CA ASN A 420 6.38 -14.18 1.11
C ASN A 420 5.62 -15.44 0.62
N GLY A 421 4.41 -15.29 0.05
CA GLY A 421 3.55 -16.39 -0.41
C GLY A 421 2.69 -17.05 0.68
N LYS A 422 3.08 -16.97 1.95
CA LYS A 422 2.22 -17.37 3.10
C LYS A 422 1.35 -16.19 3.52
N ASP A 423 1.98 -15.03 3.65
CA ASP A 423 1.36 -13.72 3.71
C ASP A 423 1.42 -13.11 2.30
N CYS A 424 0.28 -12.64 1.79
CA CYS A 424 0.20 -11.90 0.51
C CYS A 424 -0.86 -10.80 0.66
N VAL A 425 -0.54 -9.58 0.25
CA VAL A 425 -1.47 -8.44 0.24
C VAL A 425 -1.54 -7.84 -1.16
N ALA A 426 -2.70 -7.27 -1.51
CA ALA A 426 -2.90 -6.65 -2.81
C ALA A 426 -2.01 -5.40 -2.96
N GLU A 427 -1.46 -5.21 -4.16
CA GLU A 427 -0.71 -4.01 -4.54
C GLU A 427 -1.59 -2.76 -4.42
N GLY A 428 -1.00 -1.63 -4.05
CA GLY A 428 -1.71 -0.36 -3.80
C GLY A 428 -2.67 -0.31 -2.60
N LYS A 429 -3.11 -1.45 -2.04
CA LYS A 429 -3.96 -1.49 -0.84
C LYS A 429 -3.22 -0.88 0.36
N PRO A 430 -3.74 0.16 1.01
CA PRO A 430 -3.13 0.71 2.23
C PRO A 430 -3.16 -0.29 3.38
N GLN A 431 -2.04 -0.41 4.09
CA GLN A 431 -1.84 -1.45 5.10
C GLN A 431 -2.07 -0.90 6.50
N ARG A 432 -2.63 -1.72 7.39
CA ARG A 432 -2.93 -1.34 8.77
C ARG A 432 -2.23 -2.26 9.77
N MET A 433 -1.80 -1.71 10.89
CA MET A 433 -1.17 -2.46 11.96
C MET A 433 -1.78 -2.09 13.30
N ASN A 434 -2.11 -3.10 14.10
CA ASN A 434 -2.62 -2.95 15.45
C ASN A 434 -1.69 -3.70 16.41
N GLY A 435 -1.40 -3.09 17.56
CA GLY A 435 -0.44 -3.67 18.48
C GLY A 435 -0.46 -3.11 19.89
N LYS A 436 0.32 -3.76 20.75
CA LYS A 436 0.49 -3.37 22.15
C LYS A 436 1.94 -3.02 22.45
N VAL A 437 2.13 -1.94 23.20
CA VAL A 437 3.44 -1.46 23.65
C VAL A 437 3.51 -1.59 25.17
N ASN A 438 4.58 -2.23 25.64
CA ASN A 438 4.92 -2.31 27.05
C ASN A 438 6.32 -1.68 27.24
N GLY A 439 6.50 -0.90 28.30
CA GLY A 439 7.74 -0.17 28.52
C GLY A 439 8.14 -0.08 29.98
N ARG A 440 9.43 -0.25 30.22
CA ARG A 440 10.10 -0.13 31.52
C ARG A 440 11.35 0.74 31.35
N ILE A 441 11.16 2.05 31.47
CA ILE A 441 12.12 3.04 30.96
C ILE A 441 12.59 3.97 32.07
N TYR A 442 13.88 3.97 32.34
CA TYR A 442 14.52 5.00 33.17
C TYR A 442 14.78 6.26 32.31
N VAL A 443 14.43 7.44 32.81
CA VAL A 443 14.59 8.72 32.09
C VAL A 443 15.66 9.56 32.79
N GLY A 444 16.65 10.05 32.04
CA GLY A 444 17.79 10.80 32.60
C GLY A 444 18.48 10.01 33.71
N ASP A 445 18.75 10.67 34.84
CA ASP A 445 19.32 10.05 36.07
C ASP A 445 18.26 9.49 37.04
N ALA A 446 17.00 9.30 36.61
CA ALA A 446 15.94 8.85 37.51
C ALA A 446 16.26 7.51 38.22
N PRO A 447 15.98 7.39 39.53
CA PRO A 447 16.28 6.20 40.32
C PRO A 447 15.25 5.06 40.14
N SER A 448 14.04 5.40 39.71
CA SER A 448 12.94 4.48 39.40
C SER A 448 12.56 4.59 37.92
N PRO A 449 12.17 3.47 37.27
CA PRO A 449 11.67 3.52 35.90
C PRO A 449 10.26 4.12 35.85
N VAL A 450 9.89 4.65 34.69
CA VAL A 450 8.49 4.79 34.28
C VAL A 450 8.08 3.45 33.66
N GLU A 451 7.09 2.80 34.26
CA GLU A 451 6.51 1.54 33.76
C GLU A 451 5.12 1.82 33.17
N PHE A 452 4.88 1.33 31.95
CA PHE A 452 3.61 1.42 31.23
C PHE A 452 3.36 0.14 30.43
N SER A 453 2.09 -0.25 30.27
CA SER A 453 1.72 -1.52 29.66
C SER A 453 0.33 -1.49 29.04
N ASN A 454 0.11 -2.38 28.07
CA ASN A 454 -1.11 -2.49 27.29
C ASN A 454 -1.47 -1.22 26.47
N ASN A 455 -0.51 -0.32 26.26
CA ASN A 455 -0.65 0.88 25.42
C ASN A 455 -0.92 0.48 23.97
N ASP A 456 -1.91 1.12 23.33
CA ASP A 456 -2.26 0.87 21.93
C ASP A 456 -1.27 1.53 20.96
N LEU A 457 -0.76 0.74 20.02
CA LEU A 457 -0.11 1.19 18.80
C LEU A 457 -1.05 0.94 17.64
N HIS A 458 -1.35 2.01 16.90
CA HIS A 458 -2.03 1.94 15.61
C HIS A 458 -1.11 2.49 14.52
N SER A 459 -1.09 1.84 13.36
CA SER A 459 -0.40 2.36 12.19
C SER A 459 -1.20 2.18 10.91
N TYR A 460 -1.02 3.12 9.99
CA TYR A 460 -1.56 3.14 8.65
C TYR A 460 -0.43 3.47 7.68
N VAL A 461 -0.24 2.66 6.64
CA VAL A 461 0.81 2.85 5.63
C VAL A 461 0.19 3.00 4.25
N VAL A 462 0.54 4.09 3.56
CA VAL A 462 0.22 4.31 2.15
C VAL A 462 1.35 3.70 1.33
N THR A 463 1.16 2.46 0.88
CA THR A 463 2.15 1.63 0.19
C THR A 463 2.70 2.30 -1.07
N ASN A 464 1.84 2.91 -1.89
CA ASN A 464 2.20 3.67 -3.10
C ASN A 464 3.11 4.90 -2.86
N ASP A 465 3.31 5.32 -1.61
CA ASP A 465 4.13 6.48 -1.22
C ASP A 465 5.18 6.09 -0.16
N GLY A 466 5.20 4.83 0.28
CA GLY A 466 6.04 4.36 1.40
C GLY A 466 5.83 5.11 2.73
N ARG A 467 4.74 5.90 2.86
CA ARG A 467 4.50 6.75 4.04
C ARG A 467 3.78 5.98 5.14
N ALA A 468 4.47 5.79 6.26
CA ALA A 468 3.93 5.19 7.47
C ALA A 468 3.55 6.26 8.49
N TYR A 469 2.31 6.21 8.97
CA TYR A 469 1.81 6.97 10.09
C TYR A 469 1.68 6.03 11.29
N ILE A 470 2.35 6.33 12.40
CA ILE A 470 2.31 5.54 13.64
C ILE A 470 1.81 6.43 14.78
N ALA A 471 0.85 5.94 15.55
CA ALA A 471 0.33 6.58 16.76
C ALA A 471 0.43 5.60 17.94
N ILE A 472 0.99 6.04 19.07
CA ILE A 472 1.05 5.24 20.31
C ILE A 472 0.40 6.03 21.44
N SER A 473 -0.71 5.50 21.95
CA SER A 473 -1.59 6.14 22.93
C SER A 473 -1.18 5.86 24.38
N SER A 474 -1.74 6.62 25.32
CA SER A 474 -1.58 6.45 26.78
C SER A 474 -0.12 6.52 27.29
N ILE A 475 0.78 7.15 26.54
CA ILE A 475 2.20 7.31 26.86
C ILE A 475 2.35 8.39 27.95
N PRO A 476 2.87 8.06 29.15
CA PRO A 476 2.93 9.02 30.26
C PRO A 476 3.79 10.26 29.97
N SER A 477 3.37 11.42 30.46
CA SER A 477 4.06 12.70 30.26
C SER A 477 5.39 12.84 31.02
N SER A 478 5.77 11.82 31.79
CA SER A 478 7.09 11.62 32.40
C SER A 478 8.10 10.92 31.48
N VAL A 479 7.66 10.33 30.35
CA VAL A 479 8.52 9.61 29.40
C VAL A 479 8.29 10.02 27.94
N GLY A 480 7.07 10.43 27.58
CA GLY A 480 6.68 10.79 26.21
C GLY A 480 7.58 11.81 25.50
N PRO A 481 7.98 12.94 26.12
CA PRO A 481 8.90 13.89 25.48
C PRO A 481 10.24 13.27 25.08
N SER A 482 10.76 12.39 25.94
CA SER A 482 12.03 11.66 25.76
C SER A 482 11.95 10.52 24.75
N LEU A 483 10.76 10.08 24.34
CA LEU A 483 10.56 9.06 23.30
C LEU A 483 10.57 9.65 21.87
N GLN A 484 10.51 10.98 21.72
CA GLN A 484 10.53 11.63 20.40
C GLN A 484 11.77 11.31 19.54
N PRO A 485 13.00 11.13 20.08
CA PRO A 485 14.16 10.71 19.29
C PRO A 485 14.14 9.25 18.78
N LEU A 486 13.03 8.51 18.91
CA LEU A 486 12.94 7.07 18.60
C LEU A 486 12.01 6.75 17.42
N PRO A 487 12.30 7.19 16.18
CA PRO A 487 11.59 6.70 14.99
C PRO A 487 11.73 5.18 14.83
N ALA A 488 12.77 4.60 15.45
CA ALA A 488 13.00 3.17 15.60
C ALA A 488 11.76 2.37 16.07
N LEU A 489 10.80 2.98 16.80
CA LEU A 489 9.54 2.35 17.20
C LEU A 489 8.66 1.97 15.99
N GLY A 490 8.57 2.85 14.99
CA GLY A 490 7.80 2.64 13.76
C GLY A 490 8.63 2.10 12.59
N GLU A 491 9.96 2.22 12.64
CA GLU A 491 10.88 1.89 11.54
C GLU A 491 10.80 0.43 11.03
N ALA A 492 10.37 -0.52 11.85
CA ALA A 492 10.09 -1.89 11.40
C ALA A 492 8.88 -1.97 10.44
N ILE A 493 7.84 -1.19 10.73
CA ILE A 493 6.63 -1.08 9.91
C ILE A 493 6.97 -0.34 8.61
N GLY A 494 7.75 0.75 8.72
CA GLY A 494 8.26 1.51 7.58
C GLY A 494 9.12 0.68 6.63
N TRP A 495 10.06 -0.11 7.15
CA TRP A 495 10.87 -1.04 6.35
C TRP A 495 10.03 -2.16 5.72
N ALA A 496 9.06 -2.71 6.45
CA ALA A 496 8.18 -3.76 5.93
C ALA A 496 7.37 -3.30 4.72
N PHE A 497 6.91 -2.05 4.71
CA PHE A 497 6.04 -1.49 3.66
C PHE A 497 6.66 -0.28 2.96
N ALA A 498 8.00 -0.28 2.82
CA ALA A 498 8.73 0.72 2.06
C ALA A 498 8.33 0.68 0.58
N LEU A 499 8.32 1.84 -0.07
CA LEU A 499 8.13 1.93 -1.51
C LEU A 499 9.29 1.22 -2.22
N GLU A 500 8.96 0.21 -3.02
CA GLU A 500 9.92 -0.55 -3.80
C GLU A 500 10.46 0.30 -4.97
N GLN A 501 11.72 0.06 -5.32
CA GLN A 501 12.33 0.54 -6.56
C GLN A 501 12.66 -0.69 -7.43
N PRO A 502 12.76 -0.57 -8.76
CA PRO A 502 13.10 -1.70 -9.62
C PRO A 502 14.31 -2.48 -9.11
N ASP A 503 14.18 -3.81 -9.05
CA ASP A 503 15.12 -4.78 -8.48
C ASP A 503 15.31 -4.76 -6.94
N TYR A 504 14.55 -3.98 -6.16
CA TYR A 504 14.66 -3.90 -4.69
C TYR A 504 13.34 -4.17 -3.96
N GLN A 505 13.35 -5.17 -3.08
CA GLN A 505 12.16 -5.65 -2.35
C GLN A 505 12.08 -5.10 -0.93
N ASN A 506 10.88 -4.73 -0.48
CA ASN A 506 10.61 -4.27 0.88
C ASN A 506 10.60 -5.45 1.88
N GLY A 507 10.51 -5.14 3.18
CA GLY A 507 10.55 -6.18 4.20
C GLY A 507 9.40 -7.20 4.09
N PHE A 508 8.18 -6.77 3.73
CA PHE A 508 7.04 -7.66 3.64
C PHE A 508 7.15 -8.60 2.42
N SER A 509 7.66 -8.13 1.28
CA SER A 509 8.00 -8.98 0.13
C SER A 509 8.98 -10.10 0.51
N ILE A 510 9.99 -9.79 1.35
CA ILE A 510 11.07 -10.74 1.70
C ILE A 510 10.70 -11.67 2.85
N VAL A 511 10.05 -11.16 3.91
CA VAL A 511 9.79 -11.92 5.16
C VAL A 511 8.30 -12.13 5.48
N GLY A 512 7.41 -11.39 4.82
CA GLY A 512 5.97 -11.36 5.10
C GLY A 512 5.61 -10.76 6.46
N GLY A 513 4.53 -11.26 7.05
CA GLY A 513 3.97 -10.74 8.29
C GLY A 513 4.51 -11.38 9.57
N LEU A 514 5.32 -12.44 9.46
CA LEU A 514 5.77 -13.26 10.59
C LEU A 514 7.28 -13.14 10.81
N PHE A 515 7.70 -12.19 11.65
CA PHE A 515 9.12 -11.97 11.99
C PHE A 515 9.31 -11.38 13.38
N THR A 516 10.52 -11.52 13.92
CA THR A 516 10.96 -10.88 15.16
C THR A 516 12.07 -9.88 14.89
N ARG A 517 12.09 -8.78 15.64
CA ARG A 517 13.12 -7.74 15.57
C ARG A 517 13.63 -7.46 16.98
N GLN A 518 14.95 -7.41 17.13
CA GLN A 518 15.60 -6.88 18.32
C GLN A 518 16.54 -5.76 17.90
N ALA A 519 16.38 -4.59 18.49
CA ALA A 519 17.21 -3.42 18.25
C ALA A 519 17.75 -2.83 19.55
N GLU A 520 18.95 -2.25 19.49
CA GLU A 520 19.59 -1.54 20.59
C GLU A 520 19.92 -0.11 20.15
N VAL A 521 19.45 0.87 20.93
CA VAL A 521 19.75 2.30 20.75
C VAL A 521 20.71 2.72 21.87
N VAL A 522 21.88 3.27 21.52
CA VAL A 522 22.87 3.79 22.46
C VAL A 522 23.03 5.29 22.26
N PHE A 523 22.52 6.08 23.20
CA PHE A 523 22.53 7.53 23.13
C PHE A 523 23.92 8.11 23.44
N GLN A 524 24.23 9.26 22.85
CA GLN A 524 25.51 9.96 23.03
C GLN A 524 25.27 11.43 23.42
N PRO A 525 26.04 11.98 24.38
CA PRO A 525 27.24 11.40 24.98
C PRO A 525 27.01 10.53 26.23
N GLY A 526 25.79 10.41 26.76
CA GLY A 526 25.53 9.76 28.06
C GLY A 526 25.71 8.24 28.08
N ASN A 527 25.73 7.57 26.93
CA ASN A 527 25.83 6.11 26.78
C ASN A 527 24.65 5.34 27.43
N GLU A 528 23.50 6.00 27.59
CA GLU A 528 22.23 5.39 27.93
C GLU A 528 21.82 4.38 26.84
N ARG A 529 21.22 3.25 27.24
CA ARG A 529 20.85 2.15 26.33
C ARG A 529 19.40 1.79 26.45
N LEU A 530 18.71 1.71 25.32
CA LEU A 530 17.35 1.17 25.20
C LEU A 530 17.36 -0.08 24.34
N THR A 531 16.82 -1.18 24.86
CA THR A 531 16.49 -2.37 24.07
C THR A 531 15.04 -2.26 23.59
N ILE A 532 14.83 -2.50 22.30
CA ILE A 532 13.52 -2.61 21.67
C ILE A 532 13.38 -4.05 21.17
N ARG A 533 12.32 -4.76 21.60
CA ARG A 533 11.92 -6.04 21.00
C ARG A 533 10.56 -5.89 20.35
N GLN A 534 10.44 -6.42 19.13
CA GLN A 534 9.17 -6.45 18.40
C GLN A 534 8.92 -7.83 17.81
N GLU A 535 7.67 -8.27 17.88
CA GLU A 535 7.20 -9.54 17.33
C GLU A 535 5.99 -9.25 16.43
N PHE A 536 6.14 -9.57 15.15
CA PHE A 536 5.10 -9.49 14.13
C PHE A 536 4.51 -10.88 13.94
N ARG A 537 3.18 -11.00 14.04
CA ARG A 537 2.48 -12.29 14.20
C ARG A 537 1.58 -12.67 13.01
N GLY A 538 1.87 -12.14 11.82
CA GLY A 538 1.01 -12.27 10.65
C GLY A 538 -0.19 -11.32 10.67
N ILE A 539 -1.05 -11.48 9.67
CA ILE A 539 -2.26 -10.68 9.45
C ILE A 539 -3.46 -11.35 10.15
N ASP A 540 -4.34 -10.57 10.78
CA ASP A 540 -5.53 -11.06 11.47
C ASP A 540 -6.76 -11.22 10.55
N GLU A 541 -7.87 -11.73 11.11
CA GLU A 541 -9.15 -11.94 10.41
C GLU A 541 -9.80 -10.63 9.89
N HIS A 542 -9.21 -9.47 10.16
CA HIS A 542 -9.70 -8.13 9.80
C HIS A 542 -8.67 -7.34 8.96
N ASP A 543 -7.72 -8.01 8.31
CA ASP A 543 -6.63 -7.42 7.51
C ASP A 543 -5.64 -6.52 8.29
N HIS A 544 -5.49 -6.68 9.61
CA HIS A 544 -4.47 -5.97 10.39
C HIS A 544 -3.23 -6.83 10.62
N LEU A 545 -2.05 -6.29 10.32
CA LEU A 545 -0.79 -6.91 10.75
C LEU A 545 -0.61 -6.71 12.27
N LEU A 546 -0.45 -7.81 13.02
CA LEU A 546 -0.36 -7.77 14.48
C LEU A 546 1.08 -7.59 14.96
N ILE A 547 1.31 -6.60 15.83
CA ILE A 547 2.62 -6.28 16.43
C ILE A 547 2.59 -6.24 17.96
N SER A 548 3.54 -6.92 18.61
CA SER A 548 3.87 -6.72 20.03
C SER A 548 5.17 -5.93 20.15
N THR A 549 5.26 -4.94 21.04
CA THR A 549 6.47 -4.14 21.30
C THR A 549 6.81 -4.11 22.78
N GLU A 550 8.07 -4.42 23.12
CA GLU A 550 8.64 -4.30 24.47
C GLU A 550 9.83 -3.32 24.47
N LEU A 551 9.88 -2.45 25.47
CA LEU A 551 10.92 -1.44 25.66
C LEU A 551 11.52 -1.58 27.08
N ASP A 552 12.82 -1.83 27.22
CA ASP A 552 13.51 -1.84 28.52
C ASP A 552 14.88 -1.16 28.41
N GLY A 553 15.21 -0.30 29.38
CA GLY A 553 16.49 0.39 29.45
C GLY A 553 16.42 1.81 30.00
N ARG A 554 17.39 2.65 29.61
CA ARG A 554 17.50 4.07 29.98
C ARG A 554 17.60 4.94 28.73
N ILE A 555 16.96 6.11 28.78
CA ILE A 555 16.99 7.15 27.74
C ILE A 555 17.33 8.52 28.35
N PRO A 556 17.91 9.46 27.58
CA PRO A 556 18.10 10.84 28.03
C PRO A 556 16.78 11.52 28.46
N GLU A 557 16.86 12.50 29.34
CA GLU A 557 15.71 13.32 29.73
C GLU A 557 15.53 14.49 28.75
N LEU A 558 14.35 14.60 28.14
CA LEU A 558 13.92 15.78 27.39
C LEU A 558 12.81 16.52 28.16
N PRO A 559 12.89 17.84 28.36
CA PRO A 559 11.90 18.59 29.13
C PRO A 559 10.56 18.68 28.39
N GLN A 560 9.47 18.85 29.14
CA GLN A 560 8.14 19.05 28.56
C GLN A 560 8.11 20.31 27.68
N GLY A 561 7.53 20.19 26.48
CA GLY A 561 7.52 21.23 25.45
C GLY A 561 8.75 21.26 24.53
N ALA A 562 9.76 20.41 24.74
CA ALA A 562 10.84 20.24 23.78
C ALA A 562 10.35 19.50 22.52
N THR A 563 10.78 19.96 21.34
CA THR A 563 10.52 19.28 20.05
C THR A 563 11.80 18.66 19.50
N VAL A 564 11.66 17.60 18.71
CA VAL A 564 12.79 16.88 18.11
C VAL A 564 12.69 16.93 16.59
N GLN A 565 13.80 17.26 15.95
CA GLN A 565 13.99 17.23 14.51
C GLN A 565 15.05 16.19 14.17
N ILE A 566 14.79 15.37 13.15
CA ILE A 566 15.68 14.32 12.65
C ILE A 566 15.80 14.53 11.15
N GLU A 567 17.02 14.70 10.65
CA GLU A 567 17.25 14.90 9.22
C GLU A 567 17.10 13.58 8.44
N PRO A 568 16.73 13.61 7.15
CA PRO A 568 16.66 12.42 6.29
C PRO A 568 17.98 11.62 6.30
N TYR A 569 17.87 10.29 6.35
CA TYR A 569 19.03 9.39 6.42
C TYR A 569 18.87 8.17 5.52
N ASN A 570 19.99 7.50 5.26
CA ASN A 570 20.03 6.23 4.56
C ASN A 570 20.59 5.16 5.49
N GLU A 571 20.14 3.92 5.32
CA GLU A 571 20.64 2.77 6.08
C GLU A 571 20.79 1.53 5.21
N ILE A 572 21.93 0.84 5.34
CA ILE A 572 22.21 -0.38 4.60
C ILE A 572 21.74 -1.58 5.44
N TYR A 573 20.75 -2.28 4.92
CA TYR A 573 20.29 -3.56 5.44
C TYR A 573 21.09 -4.67 4.76
N GLN A 574 21.69 -5.56 5.56
CA GLN A 574 22.46 -6.71 5.09
C GLN A 574 21.62 -7.98 5.22
N TYR A 575 21.53 -8.77 4.15
CA TYR A 575 20.63 -9.91 4.04
C TYR A 575 21.40 -11.23 4.14
N SER A 576 21.00 -12.10 5.05
CA SER A 576 21.56 -13.44 5.25
C SER A 576 20.46 -14.46 5.58
N SER A 577 20.77 -15.75 5.59
CA SER A 577 19.76 -16.81 5.75
C SER A 577 19.02 -16.66 7.07
N ASN A 578 17.71 -16.38 6.99
CA ASN A 578 16.79 -16.17 8.12
C ASN A 578 17.19 -15.03 9.09
N LEU A 579 18.11 -14.16 8.67
CA LEU A 579 18.67 -13.08 9.49
C LEU A 579 19.02 -11.85 8.62
N ILE A 580 18.42 -10.72 8.95
CA ILE A 580 18.75 -9.41 8.37
C ILE A 580 19.32 -8.52 9.48
N THR A 581 20.39 -7.78 9.19
CA THR A 581 21.06 -6.91 10.16
C THR A 581 21.34 -5.54 9.57
N SER A 582 21.26 -4.50 10.40
CA SER A 582 21.74 -3.16 10.04
C SER A 582 22.35 -2.46 11.25
N SER A 583 23.15 -1.43 10.97
CA SER A 583 23.87 -0.64 11.95
C SER A 583 24.03 0.77 11.40
N SER A 584 23.68 1.78 12.19
CA SER A 584 23.66 3.18 11.76
C SER A 584 24.03 4.12 12.90
N ARG A 585 24.62 5.26 12.55
CA ARG A 585 24.75 6.41 13.45
C ARG A 585 23.85 7.51 12.91
N ARG A 586 22.98 8.04 13.77
CA ARG A 586 22.08 9.14 13.41
C ARG A 586 22.22 10.27 14.42
N ASP A 587 22.17 11.48 13.91
CA ASP A 587 22.20 12.71 14.70
C ASP A 587 20.79 13.29 14.76
N TYR A 588 20.40 13.87 15.89
CA TYR A 588 19.07 14.46 16.10
C TYR A 588 19.18 15.78 16.85
N THR A 589 18.31 16.72 16.53
CA THR A 589 18.32 18.08 17.10
C THR A 589 17.12 18.26 18.01
N VAL A 590 17.37 18.72 19.23
CA VAL A 590 16.37 19.06 20.24
C VAL A 590 16.24 20.57 20.31
N ASN A 591 15.03 21.08 20.11
CA ASN A 591 14.68 22.47 20.37
C ASN A 591 14.07 22.55 21.77
N MET A 592 14.71 23.30 22.67
CA MET A 592 14.30 23.43 24.07
C MET A 592 13.26 24.54 24.26
N PRO A 593 12.41 24.48 25.31
CA PRO A 593 11.43 25.52 25.61
C PRO A 593 12.01 26.92 25.89
N ASP A 594 13.31 27.03 26.17
CA ASP A 594 14.03 28.30 26.34
C ASP A 594 14.54 28.91 25.03
N GLY A 595 14.26 28.26 23.89
CA GLY A 595 14.75 28.65 22.56
C GLY A 595 16.18 28.21 22.27
N SER A 596 16.85 27.48 23.17
CA SER A 596 18.14 26.87 22.88
C SER A 596 17.99 25.62 22.01
N VAL A 597 18.96 25.41 21.12
CA VAL A 597 18.98 24.27 20.19
C VAL A 597 20.21 23.42 20.50
N ARG A 598 20.03 22.10 20.57
CA ARG A 598 21.11 21.15 20.90
C ARG A 598 21.04 19.92 20.01
N THR A 599 22.15 19.62 19.33
CA THR A 599 22.31 18.38 18.56
C THR A 599 22.92 17.30 19.44
N TYR A 600 22.33 16.11 19.35
CA TYR A 600 22.72 14.87 20.00
C TYR A 600 22.89 13.78 18.94
N SER A 601 23.35 12.59 19.32
CA SER A 601 23.41 11.46 18.40
C SER A 601 23.09 10.15 19.10
N TYR A 602 22.71 9.14 18.33
CA TYR A 602 22.62 7.76 18.81
C TYR A 602 23.31 6.80 17.84
N LEU A 603 23.92 5.77 18.40
CA LEU A 603 24.31 4.58 17.67
C LEU A 603 23.14 3.60 17.71
N TRP A 604 22.86 2.99 16.57
CA TRP A 604 21.77 2.04 16.42
C TRP A 604 22.25 0.75 15.80
N THR A 605 21.75 -0.37 16.32
CA THR A 605 21.98 -1.70 15.73
C THR A 605 20.69 -2.52 15.83
N GLN A 606 20.41 -3.34 14.82
CA GLN A 606 19.28 -4.27 14.85
C GLN A 606 19.60 -5.62 14.21
N ASN A 607 18.83 -6.62 14.63
CA ASN A 607 18.65 -7.88 13.92
C ASN A 607 17.16 -8.18 13.74
N ILE A 608 16.81 -8.68 12.56
CA ILE A 608 15.48 -9.14 12.17
C ILE A 608 15.60 -10.63 11.82
N LYS A 609 14.78 -11.48 12.43
CA LYS A 609 14.77 -12.94 12.26
C LYS A 609 13.41 -13.41 11.78
N PHE A 610 13.42 -14.27 10.78
CA PHE A 610 12.24 -14.74 10.04
C PHE A 610 12.47 -16.20 9.60
N GLN A 611 11.54 -16.79 8.84
CA GLN A 611 11.71 -18.13 8.27
C GLN A 611 11.35 -18.15 6.78
N SER A 612 12.38 -18.12 5.92
CA SER A 612 12.24 -18.29 4.47
C SER A 612 11.76 -19.69 4.09
N CYS A 613 11.37 -19.89 2.83
CA CYS A 613 11.30 -21.25 2.30
C CYS A 613 12.70 -21.89 2.30
N SER A 614 12.78 -23.19 2.61
CA SER A 614 14.02 -23.98 2.64
C SER A 614 14.29 -24.77 1.36
N HIS A 615 13.37 -24.72 0.39
CA HIS A 615 13.41 -25.54 -0.82
C HIS A 615 13.66 -24.73 -2.10
N GLU A 616 13.73 -23.40 -1.95
CA GLU A 616 13.97 -22.43 -3.01
C GLU A 616 15.10 -21.48 -2.57
N GLU A 617 15.94 -21.08 -3.52
CA GLU A 617 16.95 -20.05 -3.30
C GLU A 617 16.32 -18.64 -3.34
N VAL A 618 15.39 -18.35 -2.43
CA VAL A 618 14.74 -17.02 -2.32
C VAL A 618 15.80 -15.91 -2.18
N MET A 619 16.93 -16.23 -1.54
CA MET A 619 18.09 -15.35 -1.39
C MET A 619 18.95 -15.15 -2.65
N SER A 620 18.74 -15.91 -3.73
CA SER A 620 19.42 -15.68 -5.01
C SER A 620 18.74 -14.58 -5.84
N ALA A 621 17.54 -14.13 -5.46
CA ALA A 621 16.83 -12.99 -6.06
C ALA A 621 17.01 -11.68 -5.26
N VAL A 622 17.11 -11.74 -3.94
CA VAL A 622 17.26 -10.54 -3.08
C VAL A 622 18.73 -10.10 -3.03
N PRO A 623 19.07 -8.83 -3.30
CA PRO A 623 20.44 -8.33 -3.16
C PRO A 623 20.99 -8.52 -1.75
N ALA A 624 22.24 -9.01 -1.64
CA ALA A 624 22.90 -9.25 -0.34
C ALA A 624 23.01 -8.01 0.57
N SER A 625 22.83 -6.81 0.02
CA SER A 625 22.57 -5.59 0.78
C SER A 625 21.68 -4.64 -0.02
N GLN A 626 20.72 -4.01 0.66
CA GLN A 626 19.79 -3.01 0.10
C GLN A 626 19.84 -1.74 0.94
N GLN A 627 19.59 -0.57 0.35
CA GLN A 627 19.59 0.72 1.06
C GLN A 627 18.14 1.17 1.32
N LEU A 628 17.76 1.26 2.59
CA LEU A 628 16.55 1.95 3.02
C LEU A 628 16.84 3.44 3.09
N ARG A 629 16.12 4.25 2.31
CA ARG A 629 16.07 5.71 2.46
C ARG A 629 14.91 6.05 3.39
N VAL A 630 15.17 6.92 4.37
CA VAL A 630 14.18 7.42 5.33
C VAL A 630 14.12 8.93 5.23
N ASP A 631 12.94 9.45 4.92
CA ASP A 631 12.72 10.85 4.54
C ASP A 631 11.43 11.41 5.19
N GLN A 632 11.20 12.71 5.08
CA GLN A 632 10.02 13.41 5.59
C GLN A 632 9.71 13.10 7.08
N ILE A 633 10.75 12.96 7.91
CA ILE A 633 10.63 12.47 9.29
C ILE A 633 9.95 13.51 10.19
N PHE A 634 8.70 13.27 10.55
CA PHE A 634 7.96 14.04 11.55
C PHE A 634 7.72 13.24 12.82
N VAL A 635 7.96 13.86 13.97
CA VAL A 635 7.65 13.31 15.30
C VAL A 635 7.06 14.39 16.21
N MET A 636 6.07 14.01 17.02
CA MET A 636 5.43 14.89 17.99
C MET A 636 4.90 14.09 19.19
N TYR A 637 5.14 14.58 20.41
CA TYR A 637 4.43 14.12 21.61
C TYR A 637 3.40 15.15 22.09
N ASP A 638 2.14 14.73 22.16
CA ASP A 638 1.03 15.47 22.74
C ASP A 638 0.83 15.03 24.20
N ALA A 639 1.21 15.91 25.14
CA ALA A 639 1.11 15.65 26.57
C ALA A 639 -0.33 15.73 27.12
N SER A 640 -1.25 16.38 26.41
CA SER A 640 -2.66 16.50 26.79
C SER A 640 -3.43 15.20 26.47
N ASN A 641 -3.16 14.62 25.29
CA ASN A 641 -3.76 13.36 24.85
C ASN A 641 -2.89 12.13 25.16
N GLN A 642 -1.74 12.30 25.83
CA GLN A 642 -0.75 11.25 26.13
C GLN A 642 -0.36 10.42 24.90
N LEU A 643 -0.11 11.11 23.79
CA LEU A 643 -0.08 10.51 22.46
C LEU A 643 1.19 10.91 21.71
N ILE A 644 2.06 9.93 21.40
CA ILE A 644 3.18 10.14 20.48
C ILE A 644 2.76 9.76 19.06
N ARG A 645 3.14 10.59 18.08
CA ARG A 645 2.91 10.35 16.65
C ARG A 645 4.23 10.41 15.90
N PHE A 646 4.39 9.51 14.94
CA PHE A 646 5.43 9.51 13.91
C PHE A 646 4.75 9.53 12.54
N ALA A 647 5.26 10.30 11.59
CA ALA A 647 4.90 10.23 10.19
C ALA A 647 6.19 10.30 9.37
N ILE A 648 6.50 9.26 8.60
CA ILE A 648 7.82 9.06 7.99
C ILE A 648 7.66 8.37 6.63
N ALA A 649 8.43 8.79 5.62
CA ALA A 649 8.49 8.17 4.30
C ALA A 649 9.67 7.18 4.21
N TYR A 650 9.42 6.02 3.60
CA TYR A 650 10.38 4.93 3.47
C TYR A 650 10.43 4.42 2.03
N SER A 651 11.61 4.34 1.42
CA SER A 651 11.81 3.67 0.13
C SER A 651 13.03 2.73 0.17
N ILE A 652 12.93 1.58 -0.49
CA ILE A 652 14.01 0.60 -0.57
C ILE A 652 14.64 0.64 -1.97
N GLN A 653 15.97 0.73 -2.03
CA GLN A 653 16.68 1.07 -3.26
C GLN A 653 18.13 0.54 -3.30
N SER A 654 18.79 0.77 -4.43
CA SER A 654 20.22 0.52 -4.60
C SER A 654 21.08 1.37 -3.66
N ILE A 655 22.25 0.81 -3.31
CA ILE A 655 23.24 1.50 -2.46
C ILE A 655 23.85 2.66 -3.25
N SER A 656 23.62 3.88 -2.78
CA SER A 656 24.07 5.09 -3.48
C SER A 656 25.59 5.28 -3.34
N VAL A 657 26.32 5.09 -4.45
CA VAL A 657 27.80 5.07 -4.50
C VAL A 657 28.45 6.39 -3.99
N PHE A 658 27.71 7.50 -3.97
CA PHE A 658 28.18 8.81 -3.52
C PHE A 658 28.56 8.92 -2.04
N ASN A 659 28.25 7.90 -1.20
CA ASN A 659 28.58 7.89 0.24
C ASN A 659 29.82 7.03 0.59
N LEU A 660 30.74 6.80 -0.36
CA LEU A 660 31.94 5.97 -0.19
C LEU A 660 33.26 6.69 -0.53
N LEU A 661 33.29 8.03 -0.47
CA LEU A 661 34.48 8.89 -0.67
C LEU A 661 34.64 9.92 0.45
#